data_AF-A0A523SQK6-F1
#
_entry.id   AF-A0A523SQK6-F1
#
_cell.length_a   1.000
_cell.length_b   1.000
_cell.length_c   1.000
_cell.angle_alpha   90.00
_cell.angle_beta   90.00
_cell.angle_gamma   90.00
#
_symmetry.space_group_name_H-M   'P 1'
#
loop_
_entity.id
_entity.type
_entity.pdbx_description
1 polymer ?
#
loop_
_entity_poly.entity_id
_entity_poly.type
_entity_poly.pdbx_seq_one_letter_code
_entity_poly.pdbx_strand_id
1 'polypeptide(L)'
;MKRKSFVSLAVAIVLLFATIAQLQGTWPTLPSFGDPVVAQSPQRGPRIDTLRHKVTRSPDAQLIEMTLGPPTGSDMWMGMIRPTDVEKMDAQCKTVSSRSLLHFCEFGFNMRNPPLDDVNFRHALAHLVPKEKIIGTLFKYISIPISTPVPPAQGLWYNPYTDAHPYSRAEAEAILAAAGYQKIGGVWKMPDTSDIPALRVYIPLEIVAPTSYTIGRMFVDECHAIGLTSLNLEPMDFATYTALAFDEWDFDIFWVCWSLGRFPTLLYSFFHSANLFPGSYNCYGINYPALDTEIETFYYGLDHPAKVAAAKTAQELLMGGTTTDPLLYPAQPERSQAIPLIPVYSRNAYDTQQPDLRGAINMFGYGIDNIWTYMNIHWDTPNEYRPGTSARIVVPVLDEFPETLNPTSASTVYAWTFMDPTFDGLMATNPYTHRDEPWLATSWSYGLEAGGMYIKFDIRTTDFHGQPIKWQDGVNIAPGDVQFSWDFLADHQISRYWDDMKYYTGADVIGTEVTAHMSTTSQWTVYTLAGTAFMLPPAVWGPWVGELKDDIEAWDPSAEAGPGGLPTKVYGVGPFILQDSTLDVANNGYGDLDANRNYWLSTAEIQDMIVYMFWRAGDVNRDGVINDVDLERIQNALYSQPGDPNWDSDADITGLGGSPPDGWVNMYDLATAGKYYGETREVTPGSKLPVMRSIDKSLSPSDGELGDVVHVNVKVGVPTGEIVTVVDTLPLEFKHILGTFMVDGVPATPVIDGHDIIYTITTRGVHTMEFDVKVTEAYWEGREVCNVVVGTWYDETGIVIDELEATACFIIHAFEELSKSVSIDCEPVYLYVNEEIPLWDHWTKYGTSPYLDAIEDGSYIEGWDYCMLSNAYGFEDITLGECTISKVTLEGYTNGPYDQDCDFDVYTYPDFDWLGSLYAKGAPAWVTPRWVGADVSGIVPETLTEAGLNDLQVLVHFWTADGLPRPPGQIDALRLKVEFDPSPMDVSTKVSTETQWTVVMQVTNTFSYTMTDVVITDSFGAEIEIDDPFPYSITDGTVSYETKGKSKKVFLTWEIGDLLPGETARLTLLVSTDINPGGHQEYSEPGIYELNSGATLKFIDPEQDMQLSAVTDSIYVTVLPLEDP
;
A
#
# COMPACT_ATOMS: atom_id res chain seq x y z
N MET A 1 50.83 72.76 -33.80
CA MET A 1 49.47 73.03 -33.26
C MET A 1 49.33 72.19 -32.00
N LYS A 2 49.67 72.74 -30.84
CA LYS A 2 48.88 73.56 -29.90
C LYS A 2 48.31 72.69 -28.75
N ARG A 3 48.99 72.83 -27.62
CA ARG A 3 48.56 72.59 -26.23
C ARG A 3 47.08 72.92 -26.03
N LYS A 4 46.39 72.10 -25.21
CA LYS A 4 45.57 72.47 -24.03
C LYS A 4 44.47 71.42 -23.81
N SER A 5 44.57 70.64 -22.73
CA SER A 5 43.44 70.26 -21.85
C SER A 5 43.90 69.30 -20.74
N PHE A 6 44.90 69.72 -19.96
CA PHE A 6 44.86 69.54 -18.50
C PHE A 6 44.03 70.74 -18.02
N VAL A 7 42.86 70.55 -17.39
CA VAL A 7 42.23 71.48 -16.42
C VAL A 7 40.81 71.05 -15.98
N SER A 8 40.04 70.22 -16.71
CA SER A 8 38.60 70.08 -16.36
C SER A 8 38.18 68.93 -15.43
N LEU A 9 39.06 68.02 -15.02
CA LEU A 9 38.70 66.98 -14.02
C LEU A 9 39.22 67.29 -12.60
N ALA A 10 40.15 68.24 -12.46
CA ALA A 10 40.65 68.72 -11.17
C ALA A 10 39.74 69.76 -10.48
N VAL A 11 38.66 70.19 -11.13
CA VAL A 11 37.74 71.22 -10.60
C VAL A 11 36.48 70.62 -9.95
N ALA A 12 36.11 69.37 -10.25
CA ALA A 12 34.99 68.70 -9.58
C ALA A 12 35.34 68.20 -8.16
N ILE A 13 36.61 67.87 -7.91
CA ILE A 13 37.06 67.33 -6.61
C ILE A 13 37.41 68.45 -5.61
N VAL A 14 37.71 69.66 -6.07
CA VAL A 14 38.09 70.80 -5.19
C VAL A 14 36.88 71.64 -4.76
N LEU A 15 35.74 71.56 -5.46
CA LEU A 15 34.51 72.29 -5.08
C LEU A 15 33.63 71.57 -4.05
N LEU A 16 33.87 70.29 -3.75
CA LEU A 16 33.13 69.59 -2.69
C LEU A 16 33.80 69.67 -1.31
N PHE A 17 35.10 70.00 -1.25
CA PHE A 17 35.86 70.08 0.00
C PHE A 17 35.97 71.49 0.61
N ALA A 18 35.38 72.53 0.00
CA ALA A 18 35.56 73.92 0.44
C ALA A 18 34.28 74.65 0.89
N THR A 19 33.10 74.01 0.89
CA THR A 19 31.82 74.64 1.27
C THR A 19 31.34 74.36 2.69
N ILE A 20 32.13 73.72 3.55
CA ILE A 20 31.79 73.57 4.98
C ILE A 20 32.98 73.93 5.87
N ALA A 21 33.63 75.07 5.60
CA ALA A 21 34.71 75.58 6.45
C ALA A 21 34.52 77.03 6.94
N GLN A 22 33.44 77.72 6.58
CA GLN A 22 33.21 79.10 7.05
C GLN A 22 31.72 79.37 7.26
N LEU A 23 31.22 79.05 8.46
CA LEU A 23 30.25 79.86 9.19
C LEU A 23 30.33 79.41 10.67
N GLN A 24 31.31 79.96 11.37
CA GLN A 24 31.45 79.89 12.82
C GLN A 24 30.32 80.69 13.47
N GLY A 25 29.53 80.08 14.35
CA GLY A 25 28.57 80.79 15.19
C GLY A 25 27.62 79.87 15.95
N THR A 26 27.93 79.65 17.23
CA THR A 26 27.12 79.02 18.30
C THR A 26 26.84 77.53 18.19
N TRP A 27 27.80 76.73 18.68
CA TRP A 27 27.54 75.37 19.17
C TRP A 27 27.13 75.45 20.65
N PRO A 28 25.91 75.03 21.04
CA PRO A 28 25.61 74.75 22.43
C PRO A 28 26.33 73.46 22.86
N THR A 29 27.03 73.59 23.99
CA THR A 29 27.69 72.58 24.85
C THR A 29 27.50 71.10 24.52
N LEU A 30 28.64 70.41 24.37
CA LEU A 30 28.80 68.95 24.40
C LEU A 30 27.94 68.32 25.50
N PRO A 31 27.11 67.29 25.21
CA PRO A 31 26.80 66.29 26.21
C PRO A 31 28.12 65.65 26.62
N SER A 32 28.27 65.39 27.92
CA SER A 32 29.36 64.58 28.48
C SER A 32 29.62 63.36 27.60
N PHE A 33 30.89 62.93 27.51
CA PHE A 33 31.25 61.59 27.08
C PHE A 33 30.25 60.60 27.69
N GLY A 34 29.30 60.14 26.88
CA GLY A 34 28.51 58.97 27.24
C GLY A 34 29.52 57.85 27.37
N ASP A 35 29.33 57.04 28.40
CA ASP A 35 30.09 55.81 28.62
C ASP A 35 30.29 55.10 27.27
N PRO A 36 31.46 54.44 27.05
CA PRO A 36 31.67 53.68 25.82
C PRO A 36 30.41 52.86 25.57
N VAL A 37 29.85 52.95 24.36
CA VAL A 37 28.83 52.00 23.91
C VAL A 37 29.50 50.65 24.09
N VAL A 38 29.15 49.97 25.19
CA VAL A 38 29.52 48.59 25.42
C VAL A 38 28.91 47.89 24.22
N ALA A 39 29.75 47.41 23.30
CA ALA A 39 29.30 46.45 22.31
C ALA A 39 28.58 45.37 23.13
N GLN A 40 27.25 45.28 22.98
CA GLN A 40 26.49 44.24 23.65
C GLN A 40 27.18 42.92 23.30
N SER A 41 27.52 42.13 24.31
CA SER A 41 28.04 40.79 24.06
C SER A 41 27.06 40.08 23.12
N PRO A 42 27.55 39.42 22.06
CA PRO A 42 26.69 38.73 21.12
C PRO A 42 25.80 37.74 21.89
N GLN A 43 24.51 37.67 21.52
CA GLN A 43 23.57 36.73 22.11
C GLN A 43 24.13 35.31 21.95
N ARG A 44 24.16 34.54 23.05
CA ARG A 44 24.57 33.13 23.06
C ARG A 44 23.35 32.22 22.99
N GLY A 45 23.52 31.08 22.32
CA GLY A 45 22.46 30.09 22.15
C GLY A 45 21.41 30.46 21.12
N PRO A 46 20.25 29.79 21.18
CA PRO A 46 19.11 29.97 20.27
C PRO A 46 18.62 31.41 20.15
N ARG A 47 17.92 31.74 19.05
CA ARG A 47 17.27 33.05 18.89
C ARG A 47 16.14 33.29 19.88
N ILE A 48 15.31 32.26 20.07
CA ILE A 48 14.22 32.26 21.06
C ILE A 48 14.76 32.22 22.49
N ASP A 49 13.95 32.70 23.43
CA ASP A 49 14.20 32.65 24.88
C ASP A 49 13.64 31.36 25.50
N THR A 50 12.50 30.87 25.01
CA THR A 50 11.84 29.66 25.55
C THR A 50 11.26 28.83 24.40
N LEU A 51 11.46 27.50 24.47
CA LEU A 51 10.78 26.49 23.68
C LEU A 51 9.77 25.79 24.59
N ARG A 52 8.49 25.81 24.23
CA ARG A 52 7.41 25.21 25.04
C ARG A 52 6.72 24.09 24.28
N HIS A 53 6.98 22.85 24.65
CA HIS A 53 6.22 21.72 24.09
C HIS A 53 4.88 21.60 24.81
N LYS A 54 3.79 21.84 24.08
CA LYS A 54 2.44 21.79 24.62
C LYS A 54 1.79 20.44 24.27
N VAL A 55 1.43 19.68 25.30
CA VAL A 55 0.84 18.35 25.12
C VAL A 55 -0.63 18.48 24.76
N THR A 56 -0.97 18.09 23.53
CA THR A 56 -2.34 18.09 23.02
C THR A 56 -2.63 16.73 22.43
N ARG A 57 -3.26 15.86 23.24
CA ARG A 57 -3.68 14.51 22.82
C ARG A 57 -4.91 14.62 21.90
N SER A 58 -4.92 13.87 20.82
CA SER A 58 -5.91 13.82 19.71
C SER A 58 -5.67 14.79 18.54
N PRO A 59 -5.66 14.28 17.28
CA PRO A 59 -5.46 15.11 16.09
C PRO A 59 -6.46 16.27 15.92
N ASP A 60 -7.71 16.12 16.36
CA ASP A 60 -8.72 17.20 16.28
C ASP A 60 -8.41 18.37 17.20
N ALA A 61 -7.93 18.09 18.42
CA ALA A 61 -7.50 19.15 19.33
C ALA A 61 -6.23 19.84 18.82
N GLN A 62 -5.30 19.08 18.24
CA GLN A 62 -4.08 19.62 17.62
C GLN A 62 -4.40 20.53 16.43
N LEU A 63 -5.34 20.13 15.58
CA LEU A 63 -5.85 20.96 14.48
C LEU A 63 -6.42 22.29 15.00
N ILE A 64 -7.24 22.26 16.06
CA ILE A 64 -7.79 23.47 16.68
C ILE A 64 -6.67 24.37 17.22
N GLU A 65 -5.71 23.80 17.94
CA GLU A 65 -4.56 24.51 18.49
C GLU A 65 -3.74 25.22 17.40
N MET A 66 -3.43 24.52 16.31
CA MET A 66 -2.67 25.07 15.19
C MET A 66 -3.46 26.13 14.41
N THR A 67 -4.77 25.93 14.24
CA THR A 67 -5.67 26.92 13.63
C THR A 67 -5.72 28.21 14.44
N LEU A 68 -5.90 28.12 15.76
CA LEU A 68 -5.94 29.29 16.65
C LEU A 68 -4.66 30.11 16.57
N GLY A 69 -3.49 29.46 16.59
CA GLY A 69 -2.20 30.12 16.54
C GLY A 69 -1.95 31.12 17.68
N PRO A 70 -0.89 31.92 17.60
CA PRO A 70 -0.54 32.87 18.65
C PRO A 70 -1.63 33.96 18.84
N PRO A 71 -1.88 34.42 20.08
CA PRO A 71 -1.14 34.08 21.31
C PRO A 71 -1.72 32.87 22.07
N THR A 72 -2.83 32.28 21.66
CA THR A 72 -3.58 31.30 22.48
C THR A 72 -3.34 29.84 22.11
N GLY A 73 -3.13 29.56 20.83
CA GLY A 73 -2.90 28.24 20.26
C GLY A 73 -1.41 27.88 20.15
N SER A 74 -1.08 27.00 19.21
CA SER A 74 0.29 26.49 18.97
C SER A 74 0.91 27.07 17.69
N ASP A 75 2.24 27.02 17.61
CA ASP A 75 3.03 27.71 16.60
C ASP A 75 3.57 26.78 15.51
N MET A 76 3.72 25.49 15.85
CA MET A 76 4.22 24.44 14.98
C MET A 76 3.49 23.13 15.28
N TRP A 77 3.29 22.31 14.27
CA TRP A 77 2.74 20.97 14.41
C TRP A 77 3.44 20.01 13.45
N MET A 78 4.00 18.95 14.00
CA MET A 78 4.91 18.04 13.30
C MET A 78 4.29 16.69 13.03
N GLY A 79 4.65 16.10 11.89
CA GLY A 79 4.24 14.75 11.55
C GLY A 79 2.73 14.58 11.34
N MET A 80 2.05 15.57 10.76
CA MET A 80 0.63 15.45 10.40
C MET A 80 0.42 14.23 9.50
N ILE A 81 -0.50 13.34 9.89
CA ILE A 81 -0.78 12.11 9.14
C ILE A 81 -2.09 12.14 8.36
N ARG A 82 -3.01 13.04 8.70
CA ARG A 82 -4.32 13.13 8.06
C ARG A 82 -4.23 14.12 6.89
N PRO A 83 -4.44 13.67 5.64
CA PRO A 83 -4.39 14.55 4.47
C PRO A 83 -5.30 15.78 4.60
N THR A 84 -6.47 15.59 5.20
CA THR A 84 -7.44 16.68 5.43
C THR A 84 -6.93 17.75 6.40
N ASP A 85 -6.04 17.42 7.34
CA ASP A 85 -5.42 18.42 8.21
C ASP A 85 -4.36 19.20 7.44
N VAL A 86 -3.55 18.51 6.62
CA VAL A 86 -2.56 19.15 5.74
C VAL A 86 -3.25 20.15 4.80
N GLU A 87 -4.32 19.72 4.12
CA GLU A 87 -5.13 20.56 3.24
C GLU A 87 -5.73 21.77 3.99
N LYS A 88 -6.23 21.57 5.22
CA LYS A 88 -6.76 22.68 6.05
C LYS A 88 -5.68 23.67 6.47
N MET A 89 -4.49 23.19 6.83
CA MET A 89 -3.38 24.08 7.22
C MET A 89 -2.91 24.91 6.05
N ASP A 90 -2.77 24.31 4.86
CA ASP A 90 -2.43 25.04 3.64
C ASP A 90 -3.53 26.06 3.26
N ALA A 91 -4.81 25.66 3.32
CA ALA A 91 -5.95 26.54 3.05
C ALA A 91 -6.03 27.73 4.03
N GLN A 92 -5.52 27.59 5.26
CA GLN A 92 -5.40 28.66 6.24
C GLN A 92 -4.12 29.50 6.08
N CYS A 93 -3.40 29.32 4.97
CA CYS A 93 -2.13 29.99 4.68
C CYS A 93 -1.07 29.75 5.76
N LYS A 94 -1.14 28.62 6.48
CA LYS A 94 0.00 28.18 7.31
C LYS A 94 1.10 27.72 6.37
N THR A 95 2.34 27.78 6.84
CA THR A 95 3.46 27.27 6.04
C THR A 95 3.50 25.76 6.25
N VAL A 96 3.41 24.99 5.16
CA VAL A 96 3.44 23.52 5.18
C VAL A 96 4.69 23.06 4.45
N SER A 97 5.41 22.12 5.04
CA SER A 97 6.61 21.49 4.47
C SER A 97 6.44 19.97 4.45
N SER A 98 7.13 19.30 3.54
CA SER A 98 7.16 17.84 3.45
C SER A 98 8.59 17.31 3.32
N ARG A 99 8.91 16.19 3.96
CA ARG A 99 10.21 15.52 3.84
C ARG A 99 10.12 14.04 4.15
N SER A 100 10.86 13.18 3.45
CA SER A 100 10.91 11.76 3.82
C SER A 100 11.48 11.56 5.22
N LEU A 101 10.80 10.75 6.04
CA LEU A 101 11.22 10.43 7.40
C LEU A 101 11.99 9.11 7.46
N LEU A 102 12.93 9.03 8.40
CA LEU A 102 13.54 7.78 8.84
C LEU A 102 12.58 7.11 9.81
N HIS A 103 11.56 6.45 9.26
CA HIS A 103 10.43 5.95 10.04
C HIS A 103 9.79 4.71 9.40
N PHE A 104 9.23 3.83 10.21
CA PHE A 104 8.30 2.80 9.73
C PHE A 104 7.29 2.37 10.80
N CYS A 105 6.16 1.81 10.38
CA CYS A 105 5.22 1.13 11.29
C CYS A 105 5.05 -0.34 10.92
N GLU A 106 4.76 -1.15 11.92
CA GLU A 106 4.69 -2.60 11.80
C GLU A 106 3.64 -3.26 12.70
N PHE A 107 3.29 -4.50 12.34
CA PHE A 107 2.82 -5.51 13.28
C PHE A 107 3.97 -6.44 13.67
N GLY A 108 4.33 -6.51 14.95
CA GLY A 108 5.36 -7.41 15.47
C GLY A 108 4.77 -8.68 16.08
N PHE A 109 5.45 -9.83 15.92
CA PHE A 109 5.00 -11.14 16.40
C PHE A 109 5.84 -11.69 17.53
N ASN A 110 5.20 -12.27 18.55
CA ASN A 110 5.88 -13.11 19.52
C ASN A 110 6.00 -14.55 19.00
N MET A 111 7.13 -14.88 18.38
CA MET A 111 7.34 -16.18 17.75
C MET A 111 7.57 -17.34 18.75
N ARG A 112 7.46 -17.07 20.06
CA ARG A 112 7.49 -18.11 21.10
C ARG A 112 6.10 -18.71 21.34
N ASN A 113 5.04 -18.03 20.91
CA ASN A 113 3.65 -18.43 21.17
C ASN A 113 3.06 -19.13 19.95
N PRO A 114 2.49 -20.33 20.06
CA PRO A 114 1.78 -20.95 18.95
C PRO A 114 0.46 -20.23 18.65
N PRO A 115 0.06 -20.10 17.37
CA PRO A 115 0.72 -20.59 16.15
C PRO A 115 1.74 -19.60 15.54
N LEU A 116 2.08 -18.51 16.22
CA LEU A 116 3.04 -17.52 15.72
C LEU A 116 4.48 -18.06 15.70
N ASP A 117 4.75 -19.24 16.25
CA ASP A 117 6.01 -19.97 16.09
C ASP A 117 6.16 -20.59 14.69
N ASP A 118 5.05 -20.84 13.99
CA ASP A 118 5.01 -21.32 12.60
C ASP A 118 5.17 -20.18 11.59
N VAL A 119 6.22 -20.24 10.78
CA VAL A 119 6.50 -19.25 9.73
C VAL A 119 5.39 -19.17 8.69
N ASN A 120 4.73 -20.28 8.35
CA ASN A 120 3.67 -20.28 7.35
C ASN A 120 2.44 -19.54 7.86
N PHE A 121 2.13 -19.66 9.15
CA PHE A 121 1.07 -18.88 9.77
C PHE A 121 1.37 -17.38 9.69
N ARG A 122 2.60 -16.97 10.02
CA ARG A 122 3.04 -15.56 9.88
C ARG A 122 3.01 -15.07 8.44
N HIS A 123 3.42 -15.90 7.49
CA HIS A 123 3.35 -15.58 6.04
C HIS A 123 1.90 -15.40 5.59
N ALA A 124 0.97 -16.25 6.03
CA ALA A 124 -0.45 -16.08 5.77
C ALA A 124 -0.99 -14.77 6.36
N LEU A 125 -0.62 -14.41 7.59
CA LEU A 125 -0.99 -13.12 8.19
C LEU A 125 -0.44 -11.92 7.40
N ALA A 126 0.77 -12.03 6.84
CA ALA A 126 1.36 -10.97 6.02
C ALA A 126 0.53 -10.65 4.77
N HIS A 127 -0.03 -11.67 4.11
CA HIS A 127 -0.95 -11.52 2.97
C HIS A 127 -2.33 -10.96 3.36
N LEU A 128 -2.66 -10.87 4.64
CA LEU A 128 -3.94 -10.34 5.14
C LEU A 128 -3.85 -8.87 5.55
N VAL A 129 -2.69 -8.22 5.45
CA VAL A 129 -2.57 -6.78 5.67
C VAL A 129 -2.80 -6.05 4.35
N PRO A 130 -3.93 -5.34 4.15
CA PRO A 130 -4.28 -4.72 2.88
C PRO A 130 -3.56 -3.37 2.72
N LYS A 131 -2.23 -3.40 2.55
CA LYS A 131 -1.36 -2.21 2.55
C LYS A 131 -1.83 -1.11 1.60
N GLU A 132 -2.12 -1.44 0.34
CA GLU A 132 -2.59 -0.44 -0.65
C GLU A 132 -3.93 0.19 -0.26
N LYS A 133 -4.88 -0.61 0.25
CA LYS A 133 -6.17 -0.11 0.75
C LYS A 133 -5.98 0.82 1.95
N ILE A 134 -5.09 0.47 2.88
CA ILE A 134 -4.71 1.31 4.03
C ILE A 134 -4.16 2.66 3.52
N ILE A 135 -3.18 2.62 2.59
CA ILE A 135 -2.55 3.82 2.02
C ILE A 135 -3.56 4.70 1.29
N GLY A 136 -4.34 4.16 0.36
CA GLY A 136 -5.30 4.92 -0.43
C GLY A 136 -6.48 5.46 0.38
N THR A 137 -6.94 4.72 1.39
CA THR A 137 -8.12 5.11 2.19
C THR A 137 -7.74 6.13 3.27
N LEU A 138 -6.71 5.83 4.07
CA LEU A 138 -6.37 6.61 5.27
C LEU A 138 -5.38 7.73 5.00
N PHE A 139 -4.42 7.50 4.09
CA PHE A 139 -3.31 8.43 3.85
C PHE A 139 -3.39 9.14 2.50
N LYS A 140 -4.32 8.78 1.60
CA LYS A 140 -4.42 9.39 0.25
C LYS A 140 -3.05 9.44 -0.45
N TYR A 141 -2.27 8.36 -0.30
CA TYR A 141 -0.93 8.20 -0.87
C TYR A 141 0.15 9.20 -0.41
N ILE A 142 -0.07 9.95 0.68
CA ILE A 142 1.00 10.76 1.30
C ILE A 142 2.01 9.93 2.11
N SER A 143 1.67 8.65 2.35
CA SER A 143 2.55 7.63 2.92
C SER A 143 2.77 6.52 1.90
N ILE A 144 3.89 5.82 2.00
CA ILE A 144 4.27 4.74 1.07
C ILE A 144 4.22 3.38 1.77
N PRO A 145 3.73 2.33 1.10
CA PRO A 145 3.82 0.98 1.62
C PRO A 145 5.28 0.53 1.63
N ILE A 146 5.64 -0.36 2.56
CA ILE A 146 6.98 -0.94 2.66
C ILE A 146 6.92 -2.46 2.87
N SER A 147 7.99 -3.15 2.45
CA SER A 147 8.14 -4.61 2.50
C SER A 147 9.32 -5.07 3.36
N THR A 148 10.04 -4.15 3.99
CA THR A 148 11.22 -4.42 4.81
C THR A 148 11.33 -3.37 5.94
N PRO A 149 11.88 -3.73 7.12
CA PRO A 149 12.06 -2.79 8.23
C PRO A 149 13.10 -1.67 7.94
N VAL A 150 13.82 -1.74 6.82
CA VAL A 150 14.71 -0.68 6.33
C VAL A 150 13.96 0.14 5.28
N PRO A 151 13.44 1.35 5.59
CA PRO A 151 12.64 2.11 4.63
C PRO A 151 13.49 2.75 3.52
N PRO A 152 12.86 3.15 2.38
CA PRO A 152 13.54 3.83 1.27
C PRO A 152 14.35 5.08 1.68
N ALA A 153 13.94 5.76 2.76
CA ALA A 153 14.65 6.91 3.32
C ALA A 153 16.09 6.59 3.77
N GLN A 154 16.43 5.33 4.07
CA GLN A 154 17.80 4.90 4.36
C GLN A 154 18.65 4.64 3.09
N GLY A 155 18.11 4.93 1.90
CA GLY A 155 18.85 5.06 0.65
C GLY A 155 19.64 3.80 0.28
N LEU A 156 20.97 3.89 0.28
CA LEU A 156 21.88 2.82 -0.16
C LEU A 156 21.62 1.47 0.56
N TRP A 157 21.15 1.52 1.80
CA TRP A 157 20.91 0.33 2.63
C TRP A 157 19.58 -0.37 2.33
N TYR A 158 18.62 0.32 1.74
CA TYR A 158 17.31 -0.24 1.41
C TYR A 158 17.43 -1.34 0.36
N ASN A 159 16.77 -2.47 0.60
CA ASN A 159 16.61 -3.54 -0.38
C ASN A 159 15.18 -3.53 -0.97
N PRO A 160 14.99 -3.10 -2.23
CA PRO A 160 13.68 -3.13 -2.88
C PRO A 160 13.26 -4.52 -3.36
N TYR A 161 14.11 -5.55 -3.23
CA TYR A 161 13.90 -6.90 -3.78
C TYR A 161 13.44 -7.94 -2.75
N THR A 162 12.98 -7.49 -1.58
CA THR A 162 12.36 -8.36 -0.57
C THR A 162 10.95 -8.77 -0.99
N ASP A 163 10.43 -9.85 -0.40
CA ASP A 163 9.05 -10.26 -0.62
C ASP A 163 8.06 -9.20 -0.12
N ALA A 164 7.22 -8.70 -1.02
CA ALA A 164 6.24 -7.68 -0.71
C ALA A 164 5.07 -8.20 0.13
N HIS A 165 4.82 -9.53 0.11
CA HIS A 165 3.62 -10.17 0.64
C HIS A 165 2.34 -9.45 0.16
N PRO A 166 2.05 -9.46 -1.16
CA PRO A 166 0.92 -8.74 -1.72
C PRO A 166 -0.39 -9.24 -1.10
N TYR A 167 -1.32 -8.33 -0.80
CA TYR A 167 -2.57 -8.68 -0.16
C TYR A 167 -3.37 -9.71 -0.99
N SER A 168 -3.69 -10.86 -0.39
CA SER A 168 -4.47 -11.95 -1.01
C SER A 168 -5.03 -12.90 0.04
N ARG A 169 -6.36 -12.90 0.21
CA ARG A 169 -7.04 -13.87 1.08
C ARG A 169 -6.85 -15.31 0.59
N ALA A 170 -6.95 -15.53 -0.72
CA ALA A 170 -6.80 -16.85 -1.32
C ALA A 170 -5.38 -17.43 -1.08
N GLU A 171 -4.35 -16.60 -1.20
CA GLU A 171 -2.97 -17.02 -0.92
C GLU A 171 -2.79 -17.35 0.56
N ALA A 172 -3.32 -16.50 1.47
CA ALA A 172 -3.29 -16.78 2.90
C ALA A 172 -3.96 -18.12 3.25
N GLU A 173 -5.14 -18.40 2.69
CA GLU A 173 -5.84 -19.67 2.89
C GLU A 173 -5.07 -20.87 2.30
N ALA A 174 -4.45 -20.70 1.13
CA ALA A 174 -3.62 -21.72 0.50
C ALA A 174 -2.39 -22.06 1.35
N ILE A 175 -1.70 -21.04 1.90
CA ILE A 175 -0.55 -21.22 2.79
C ILE A 175 -0.98 -21.95 4.08
N LEU A 176 -2.09 -21.55 4.70
CA LEU A 176 -2.62 -22.21 5.89
C LEU A 176 -2.94 -23.69 5.62
N ALA A 177 -3.64 -23.98 4.52
CA ALA A 177 -3.95 -25.35 4.11
C ALA A 177 -2.68 -26.18 3.84
N ALA A 178 -1.70 -25.60 3.13
CA ALA A 178 -0.43 -26.25 2.83
C ALA A 178 0.41 -26.53 4.09
N ALA A 179 0.31 -25.67 5.10
CA ALA A 179 0.92 -25.85 6.41
C ALA A 179 0.17 -26.84 7.33
N GLY A 180 -0.95 -27.40 6.85
CA GLY A 180 -1.72 -28.43 7.55
C GLY A 180 -2.80 -27.89 8.49
N TYR A 181 -3.03 -26.57 8.55
CA TYR A 181 -4.19 -26.02 9.23
C TYR A 181 -5.46 -26.48 8.52
N GLN A 182 -6.53 -26.66 9.29
CA GLN A 182 -7.77 -27.26 8.76
C GLN A 182 -8.93 -26.29 8.96
N LYS A 183 -9.70 -26.05 7.90
CA LYS A 183 -10.91 -25.21 7.97
C LYS A 183 -12.11 -26.09 8.33
N ILE A 184 -12.54 -26.07 9.59
CA ILE A 184 -13.65 -26.88 10.12
C ILE A 184 -14.79 -25.97 10.53
N GLY A 185 -15.96 -26.12 9.91
CA GLY A 185 -17.12 -25.27 10.19
C GLY A 185 -16.88 -23.80 9.85
N GLY A 186 -16.07 -23.53 8.82
CA GLY A 186 -15.71 -22.17 8.39
C GLY A 186 -14.62 -21.49 9.22
N VAL A 187 -14.08 -22.15 10.26
CA VAL A 187 -13.04 -21.61 11.15
C VAL A 187 -11.77 -22.43 11.02
N TRP A 188 -10.63 -21.76 10.98
CA TRP A 188 -9.32 -22.44 10.95
C TRP A 188 -8.98 -23.07 12.31
N LYS A 189 -8.41 -24.28 12.25
CA LYS A 189 -7.92 -25.06 13.38
C LYS A 189 -6.44 -25.36 13.18
N MET A 190 -5.75 -25.59 14.29
CA MET A 190 -4.37 -26.08 14.30
C MET A 190 -4.24 -27.40 13.51
N PRO A 191 -3.04 -27.78 13.04
CA PRO A 191 -2.86 -29.04 12.31
C PRO A 191 -3.29 -30.30 13.07
N ASP A 192 -3.28 -30.26 14.41
CA ASP A 192 -3.78 -31.33 15.28
C ASP A 192 -5.28 -31.26 15.54
N THR A 193 -6.02 -30.42 14.81
CA THR A 193 -7.46 -30.13 14.90
C THR A 193 -7.92 -29.37 16.14
N SER A 194 -7.01 -28.97 17.03
CA SER A 194 -7.34 -28.11 18.17
C SER A 194 -7.68 -26.67 17.72
N ASP A 195 -8.36 -25.93 18.59
CA ASP A 195 -8.66 -24.52 18.34
C ASP A 195 -7.37 -23.71 18.26
N ILE A 196 -7.30 -22.77 17.31
CA ILE A 196 -6.27 -21.74 17.34
C ILE A 196 -6.43 -20.95 18.66
N PRO A 197 -5.38 -20.80 19.47
CA PRO A 197 -5.43 -19.99 20.68
C PRO A 197 -5.90 -18.57 20.39
N ALA A 198 -6.61 -17.95 21.35
CA ALA A 198 -6.94 -16.53 21.23
C ALA A 198 -5.64 -15.71 21.20
N LEU A 199 -5.43 -14.94 20.13
CA LEU A 199 -4.26 -14.09 19.93
C LEU A 199 -4.64 -12.64 20.20
N ARG A 200 -3.89 -11.97 21.07
CA ARG A 200 -4.08 -10.56 21.39
C ARG A 200 -3.32 -9.68 20.40
N VAL A 201 -4.00 -8.69 19.82
CA VAL A 201 -3.41 -7.69 18.94
C VAL A 201 -3.41 -6.34 19.67
N TYR A 202 -2.28 -6.01 20.29
CA TYR A 202 -2.09 -4.75 21.02
C TYR A 202 -1.99 -3.56 20.09
N ILE A 203 -2.76 -2.51 20.40
CA ILE A 203 -2.84 -1.31 19.57
C ILE A 203 -3.15 -0.08 20.44
N PRO A 204 -2.74 1.15 20.05
CA PRO A 204 -3.13 2.33 20.79
C PRO A 204 -4.65 2.56 20.79
N LEU A 205 -5.13 3.27 21.81
CA LEU A 205 -6.52 3.72 21.92
C LEU A 205 -6.95 4.56 20.71
N GLU A 206 -8.18 4.32 20.21
CA GLU A 206 -8.76 5.03 19.06
C GLU A 206 -8.77 6.56 19.24
N ILE A 207 -9.03 7.05 20.45
CA ILE A 207 -9.08 8.49 20.73
C ILE A 207 -7.70 9.17 20.62
N VAL A 208 -6.61 8.41 20.80
CA VAL A 208 -5.24 8.91 20.75
C VAL A 208 -4.68 8.74 19.34
N ALA A 209 -4.83 7.55 18.75
CA ALA A 209 -4.28 7.20 17.44
C ALA A 209 -5.36 6.52 16.56
N PRO A 210 -6.37 7.27 16.08
CA PRO A 210 -7.51 6.70 15.34
C PRO A 210 -7.09 6.00 14.05
N THR A 211 -6.05 6.52 13.38
CA THR A 211 -5.49 5.90 12.17
C THR A 211 -4.87 4.54 12.48
N SER A 212 -4.04 4.44 13.51
CA SER A 212 -3.44 3.16 13.93
C SER A 212 -4.51 2.17 14.37
N TYR A 213 -5.46 2.59 15.20
CA TYR A 213 -6.58 1.75 15.61
C TYR A 213 -7.37 1.20 14.40
N THR A 214 -7.66 2.06 13.42
CA THR A 214 -8.35 1.66 12.18
C THR A 214 -7.55 0.63 11.39
N ILE A 215 -6.21 0.77 11.31
CA ILE A 215 -5.34 -0.21 10.64
C ILE A 215 -5.40 -1.58 11.33
N GLY A 216 -5.33 -1.63 12.66
CA GLY A 216 -5.48 -2.90 13.40
C GLY A 216 -6.84 -3.54 13.21
N ARG A 217 -7.91 -2.74 13.22
CA ARG A 217 -9.24 -3.24 12.92
C ARG A 217 -9.31 -3.82 11.51
N MET A 218 -8.80 -3.11 10.50
CA MET A 218 -8.75 -3.63 9.12
C MET A 218 -8.01 -4.96 9.06
N PHE A 219 -6.84 -5.10 9.70
CA PHE A 219 -6.10 -6.36 9.75
C PHE A 219 -6.91 -7.50 10.41
N VAL A 220 -7.53 -7.24 11.56
CA VAL A 220 -8.35 -8.25 12.26
C VAL A 220 -9.60 -8.63 11.45
N ASP A 221 -10.26 -7.67 10.80
CA ASP A 221 -11.40 -7.91 9.93
C ASP A 221 -11.02 -8.81 8.73
N GLU A 222 -9.86 -8.57 8.11
CA GLU A 222 -9.33 -9.41 7.01
C GLU A 222 -9.01 -10.84 7.49
N CYS A 223 -8.49 -10.99 8.71
CA CYS A 223 -8.28 -12.31 9.32
C CYS A 223 -9.60 -13.04 9.60
N HIS A 224 -10.59 -12.33 10.16
CA HIS A 224 -11.90 -12.90 10.46
C HIS A 224 -12.64 -13.30 9.18
N ALA A 225 -12.48 -12.55 8.08
CA ALA A 225 -13.13 -12.83 6.81
C ALA A 225 -12.75 -14.18 6.21
N ILE A 226 -11.55 -14.70 6.50
CA ILE A 226 -11.12 -16.04 6.06
C ILE A 226 -11.36 -17.14 7.12
N GLY A 227 -11.92 -16.79 8.28
CA GLY A 227 -12.20 -17.73 9.37
C GLY A 227 -11.14 -17.81 10.47
N LEU A 228 -10.16 -16.90 10.53
CA LEU A 228 -9.22 -16.76 11.66
C LEU A 228 -9.84 -15.92 12.79
N THR A 229 -10.97 -16.37 13.33
CA THR A 229 -11.77 -15.62 14.32
C THR A 229 -11.12 -15.49 15.72
N SER A 230 -9.92 -16.04 15.89
CA SER A 230 -9.20 -16.06 17.19
C SER A 230 -8.32 -14.84 17.42
N LEU A 231 -8.12 -13.97 16.43
CA LEU A 231 -7.40 -12.71 16.58
C LEU A 231 -8.31 -11.65 17.20
N ASN A 232 -7.90 -11.06 18.31
CA ASN A 232 -8.68 -10.06 19.05
C ASN A 232 -7.91 -8.74 19.16
N LEU A 233 -8.52 -7.66 18.69
CA LEU A 233 -7.96 -6.33 18.84
C LEU A 233 -8.09 -5.87 20.31
N GLU A 234 -6.98 -5.47 20.92
CA GLU A 234 -6.94 -5.01 22.32
C GLU A 234 -6.34 -3.60 22.41
N PRO A 235 -7.19 -2.55 22.39
CA PRO A 235 -6.74 -1.17 22.47
C PRO A 235 -6.32 -0.81 23.89
N MET A 236 -5.13 -0.24 24.05
CA MET A 236 -4.63 0.21 25.35
C MET A 236 -3.64 1.39 25.24
N ASP A 237 -3.22 1.92 26.38
CA ASP A 237 -2.26 3.03 26.46
C ASP A 237 -0.88 2.61 25.91
N PHE A 238 -0.21 3.52 25.20
CA PHE A 238 1.03 3.25 24.47
C PHE A 238 2.15 2.73 25.38
N ALA A 239 2.42 3.43 26.48
CA ALA A 239 3.48 3.06 27.41
C ALA A 239 3.20 1.71 28.11
N THR A 240 1.92 1.37 28.26
CA THR A 240 1.51 0.11 28.88
C THR A 240 1.84 -1.08 27.99
N TYR A 241 1.43 -1.06 26.71
CA TYR A 241 1.67 -2.23 25.85
C TYR A 241 3.11 -2.33 25.37
N THR A 242 3.86 -1.24 25.29
CA THR A 242 5.30 -1.31 25.01
C THR A 242 6.05 -1.99 26.15
N ALA A 243 5.72 -1.70 27.42
CA ALA A 243 6.28 -2.41 28.56
C ALA A 243 5.95 -3.92 28.50
N LEU A 244 4.69 -4.27 28.21
CA LEU A 244 4.29 -5.68 28.03
C LEU A 244 5.06 -6.35 26.89
N ALA A 245 5.25 -5.67 25.76
CA ALA A 245 5.90 -6.22 24.58
C ALA A 245 7.43 -6.38 24.75
N PHE A 246 8.12 -5.34 25.21
CA PHE A 246 9.59 -5.29 25.23
C PHE A 246 10.18 -5.75 26.57
N ASP A 247 9.56 -5.40 27.70
CA ASP A 247 10.11 -5.67 29.03
C ASP A 247 9.62 -7.01 29.60
N GLU A 248 8.34 -7.34 29.38
CA GLU A 248 7.72 -8.54 29.94
C GLU A 248 7.58 -9.69 28.94
N TRP A 249 7.69 -9.41 27.64
CA TRP A 249 7.42 -10.35 26.54
C TRP A 249 6.01 -10.98 26.62
N ASP A 250 5.05 -10.30 27.26
CA ASP A 250 3.65 -10.72 27.37
C ASP A 250 2.81 -10.08 26.26
N PHE A 251 2.93 -10.62 25.05
CA PHE A 251 2.15 -10.21 23.88
C PHE A 251 2.05 -11.37 22.89
N ASP A 252 1.10 -11.29 21.96
CA ASP A 252 1.04 -12.16 20.79
C ASP A 252 1.40 -11.36 19.54
N ILE A 253 0.65 -10.28 19.27
CA ILE A 253 0.89 -9.34 18.19
C ILE A 253 0.81 -7.91 18.75
N PHE A 254 1.69 -7.00 18.33
CA PHE A 254 1.55 -5.56 18.65
C PHE A 254 1.68 -4.69 17.40
N TRP A 255 1.09 -3.51 17.44
CA TRP A 255 1.32 -2.41 16.50
C TRP A 255 2.25 -1.35 17.09
N VAL A 256 3.28 -0.95 16.35
CA VAL A 256 4.17 0.14 16.74
C VAL A 256 4.70 0.89 15.53
N CYS A 257 5.09 2.15 15.75
CA CYS A 257 5.80 2.96 14.78
C CYS A 257 7.15 3.38 15.38
N TRP A 258 8.20 3.35 14.56
CA TRP A 258 9.58 3.60 14.96
C TRP A 258 10.13 4.84 14.28
N SER A 259 10.80 5.69 15.05
CA SER A 259 11.79 6.64 14.53
C SER A 259 13.13 5.93 14.41
N LEU A 260 13.82 6.11 13.28
CA LEU A 260 15.05 5.41 12.94
C LEU A 260 16.24 6.38 12.83
N GLY A 261 17.44 5.84 13.03
CA GLY A 261 18.68 6.54 12.71
C GLY A 261 18.99 6.55 11.21
N ARG A 262 19.99 7.36 10.82
CA ARG A 262 20.51 7.43 9.43
C ARG A 262 21.00 6.08 8.89
N PHE A 263 21.42 5.19 9.79
CA PHE A 263 21.94 3.87 9.46
C PHE A 263 21.01 2.79 10.03
N PRO A 264 20.84 1.64 9.35
CA PRO A 264 19.91 0.60 9.77
C PRO A 264 20.48 -0.30 10.88
N THR A 265 21.03 0.31 11.94
CA THR A 265 21.52 -0.43 13.12
C THR A 265 20.41 -1.18 13.85
N LEU A 266 19.15 -0.85 13.58
CA LEU A 266 17.97 -1.63 13.96
C LEU A 266 18.11 -3.11 13.59
N LEU A 267 18.81 -3.43 12.49
CA LEU A 267 19.01 -4.81 12.08
C LEU A 267 19.72 -5.62 13.17
N TYR A 268 20.67 -5.01 13.88
CA TYR A 268 21.34 -5.65 15.02
C TYR A 268 20.46 -5.61 16.28
N SER A 269 19.96 -4.44 16.68
CA SER A 269 19.26 -4.29 17.95
C SER A 269 17.95 -5.11 18.01
N PHE A 270 17.24 -5.27 16.89
CA PHE A 270 15.94 -5.96 16.85
C PHE A 270 16.07 -7.45 16.54
N PHE A 271 17.06 -7.85 15.73
CA PHE A 271 17.07 -9.19 15.13
C PHE A 271 18.31 -10.02 15.41
N HIS A 272 19.35 -9.48 16.05
CA HIS A 272 20.51 -10.30 16.42
C HIS A 272 20.18 -11.19 17.64
N SER A 273 20.58 -12.46 17.60
CA SER A 273 20.30 -13.42 18.69
C SER A 273 20.95 -13.04 20.02
N ALA A 274 22.07 -12.30 20.00
CA ALA A 274 22.72 -11.79 21.22
C ALA A 274 21.84 -10.81 22.01
N ASN A 275 20.78 -10.28 21.39
CA ASN A 275 19.85 -9.36 22.02
C ASN A 275 18.59 -10.08 22.52
N LEU A 276 18.58 -11.42 22.59
CA LEU A 276 17.42 -12.18 23.07
C LEU A 276 17.35 -12.22 24.62
N PHE A 277 16.94 -11.11 25.24
CA PHE A 277 16.69 -11.00 26.69
C PHE A 277 15.59 -9.98 27.01
N PRO A 278 14.84 -10.11 28.12
CA PRO A 278 13.79 -9.16 28.50
C PRO A 278 14.31 -7.72 28.63
N GLY A 279 13.58 -6.75 28.11
CA GLY A 279 13.98 -5.34 28.03
C GLY A 279 14.80 -4.97 26.79
N SER A 280 15.02 -5.91 25.86
CA SER A 280 15.65 -5.64 24.57
C SER A 280 14.62 -5.38 23.45
N TYR A 281 15.11 -4.89 22.31
CA TYR A 281 14.27 -4.76 21.11
C TYR A 281 14.04 -6.07 20.33
N ASN A 282 14.78 -7.15 20.62
CA ASN A 282 14.49 -8.49 20.08
C ASN A 282 13.38 -9.19 20.90
N CYS A 283 12.25 -8.48 21.04
CA CYS A 283 11.05 -9.00 21.68
C CYS A 283 10.41 -10.11 20.83
N TYR A 284 10.66 -10.15 19.53
CA TYR A 284 10.10 -11.14 18.59
C TYR A 284 10.54 -12.58 18.87
N GLY A 285 11.72 -12.76 19.47
CA GLY A 285 12.29 -14.08 19.74
C GLY A 285 13.22 -14.61 18.64
N ILE A 286 13.83 -13.73 17.84
CA ILE A 286 14.72 -14.14 16.77
C ILE A 286 15.96 -14.82 17.34
N ASN A 287 16.23 -16.02 16.83
CA ASN A 287 17.46 -16.77 17.03
C ASN A 287 17.79 -17.50 15.73
N TYR A 288 18.53 -16.83 14.83
CA TYR A 288 18.74 -17.32 13.47
C TYR A 288 20.20 -17.13 13.01
N PRO A 289 21.04 -18.18 13.11
CA PRO A 289 22.49 -18.04 12.89
C PRO A 289 22.92 -17.52 11.51
N ALA A 290 22.15 -17.82 10.46
CA ALA A 290 22.45 -17.29 9.12
C ALA A 290 22.22 -15.77 9.05
N LEU A 291 21.16 -15.28 9.69
CA LEU A 291 20.88 -13.86 9.82
C LEU A 291 21.91 -13.16 10.71
N ASP A 292 22.29 -13.77 11.83
CA ASP A 292 23.34 -13.25 12.72
C ASP A 292 24.65 -13.02 11.95
N THR A 293 25.06 -13.94 11.07
CA THR A 293 26.28 -13.83 10.27
C THR A 293 26.29 -12.57 9.36
N GLU A 294 25.16 -12.29 8.70
CA GLU A 294 25.01 -11.11 7.85
C GLU A 294 24.96 -9.83 8.69
N ILE A 295 24.22 -9.86 9.80
CA ILE A 295 24.14 -8.74 10.75
C ILE A 295 25.52 -8.43 11.34
N GLU A 296 26.31 -9.43 11.74
CA GLU A 296 27.67 -9.25 12.26
C GLU A 296 28.59 -8.63 11.21
N THR A 297 28.47 -9.05 9.95
CA THR A 297 29.23 -8.45 8.84
C THR A 297 28.87 -6.97 8.66
N PHE A 298 27.57 -6.64 8.69
CA PHE A 298 27.09 -5.25 8.64
C PHE A 298 27.53 -4.43 9.87
N TYR A 299 27.43 -4.99 11.06
CA TYR A 299 27.59 -4.26 12.31
C TYR A 299 29.06 -4.10 12.70
N TYR A 300 29.85 -5.18 12.61
CA TYR A 300 31.26 -5.19 13.04
C TYR A 300 32.25 -5.02 11.88
N GLY A 301 31.81 -5.19 10.64
CA GLY A 301 32.66 -5.04 9.46
C GLY A 301 33.17 -3.61 9.25
N LEU A 302 34.35 -3.48 8.65
CA LEU A 302 34.97 -2.22 8.22
C LEU A 302 35.03 -2.05 6.69
N ASP A 303 34.67 -3.08 5.91
CA ASP A 303 34.58 -3.01 4.46
C ASP A 303 33.19 -2.53 4.03
N HIS A 304 33.10 -1.28 3.55
CA HIS A 304 31.80 -0.66 3.24
C HIS A 304 30.97 -1.44 2.19
N PRO A 305 31.54 -1.89 1.05
CA PRO A 305 30.78 -2.71 0.09
C PRO A 305 30.21 -4.00 0.69
N ALA A 306 31.00 -4.74 1.48
CA ALA A 306 30.53 -5.96 2.14
C ALA A 306 29.39 -5.66 3.13
N LYS A 307 29.47 -4.57 3.89
CA LYS A 307 28.41 -4.17 4.83
C LYS A 307 27.09 -3.88 4.12
N VAL A 308 27.14 -3.17 3.00
CA VAL A 308 25.93 -2.84 2.21
C VAL A 308 25.29 -4.10 1.65
N ALA A 309 26.09 -5.04 1.14
CA ALA A 309 25.59 -6.33 0.69
C ALA A 309 24.95 -7.13 1.84
N ALA A 310 25.65 -7.25 2.96
CA ALA A 310 25.16 -8.00 4.13
C ALA A 310 23.87 -7.42 4.72
N ALA A 311 23.75 -6.08 4.79
CA ALA A 311 22.51 -5.43 5.23
C ALA A 311 21.31 -5.75 4.32
N LYS A 312 21.54 -5.90 3.00
CA LYS A 312 20.48 -6.25 2.04
C LYS A 312 20.11 -7.73 2.13
N THR A 313 21.10 -8.62 2.30
CA THR A 313 20.86 -10.05 2.52
C THR A 313 20.15 -10.30 3.86
N ALA A 314 20.47 -9.55 4.92
CA ALA A 314 19.75 -9.61 6.19
C ALA A 314 18.25 -9.29 6.01
N GLN A 315 17.90 -8.30 5.19
CA GLN A 315 16.51 -7.99 4.87
C GLN A 315 15.82 -9.13 4.09
N GLU A 316 16.52 -9.80 3.17
CA GLU A 316 15.99 -10.98 2.45
C GLU A 316 15.78 -12.18 3.39
N LEU A 317 16.64 -12.37 4.39
CA LEU A 317 16.47 -13.44 5.39
C LEU A 317 15.32 -13.15 6.36
N LEU A 318 15.07 -11.86 6.65
CA LEU A 318 13.96 -11.43 7.49
C LEU A 318 12.61 -11.56 6.76
N MET A 319 12.54 -11.08 5.52
CA MET A 319 11.28 -10.88 4.80
C MET A 319 11.07 -11.85 3.63
N GLY A 320 12.06 -12.65 3.24
CA GLY A 320 12.07 -13.31 1.94
C GLY A 320 12.68 -12.44 0.84
N GLY A 321 13.25 -13.08 -0.18
CA GLY A 321 13.78 -12.42 -1.36
C GLY A 321 13.16 -12.99 -2.63
N THR A 322 13.10 -12.16 -3.68
CA THR A 322 12.64 -12.58 -5.01
C THR A 322 13.81 -13.21 -5.79
N THR A 323 13.77 -14.51 -6.10
CA THR A 323 14.87 -15.18 -6.82
C THR A 323 14.74 -15.12 -8.34
N THR A 324 14.29 -14.00 -8.91
CA THR A 324 14.05 -13.91 -10.35
C THR A 324 14.07 -12.45 -10.84
N ASP A 325 14.93 -12.03 -11.79
CA ASP A 325 14.73 -12.27 -13.24
C ASP A 325 13.75 -13.44 -13.49
N PRO A 326 12.48 -13.18 -13.88
CA PRO A 326 11.35 -14.14 -13.91
C PRO A 326 11.56 -15.46 -14.67
N LEU A 327 12.75 -15.76 -15.18
CA LEU A 327 13.05 -16.95 -15.97
C LEU A 327 14.19 -17.86 -15.48
N LEU A 328 14.89 -17.56 -14.39
CA LEU A 328 16.00 -18.41 -13.96
C LEU A 328 16.13 -18.46 -12.43
N TYR A 329 15.46 -19.42 -11.78
CA TYR A 329 16.02 -20.33 -10.76
C TYR A 329 14.88 -21.11 -10.09
N PRO A 330 14.91 -22.46 -10.05
CA PRO A 330 13.86 -23.24 -9.43
C PRO A 330 13.86 -23.06 -7.90
N ALA A 331 12.64 -22.96 -7.36
CA ALA A 331 12.31 -22.85 -5.95
C ALA A 331 13.21 -23.73 -5.05
N GLN A 332 13.82 -23.11 -4.04
CA GLN A 332 14.46 -23.78 -2.92
C GLN A 332 13.56 -23.57 -1.69
N PRO A 333 12.63 -24.49 -1.38
CA PRO A 333 11.69 -24.36 -0.26
C PRO A 333 12.34 -24.42 1.14
N GLU A 334 13.67 -24.47 1.25
CA GLU A 334 14.41 -24.45 2.53
C GLU A 334 15.18 -23.14 2.79
N ARG A 335 14.89 -22.04 2.07
CA ARG A 335 15.37 -20.72 2.49
C ARG A 335 14.39 -20.06 3.46
N SER A 336 14.55 -20.50 4.71
CA SER A 336 14.03 -19.99 5.97
C SER A 336 13.91 -18.46 6.06
N GLN A 337 12.69 -17.95 5.86
CA GLN A 337 12.30 -16.59 6.22
C GLN A 337 12.01 -16.51 7.72
N ALA A 338 12.45 -15.45 8.39
CA ALA A 338 12.14 -15.28 9.80
C ALA A 338 10.74 -14.68 10.03
N ILE A 339 10.32 -13.72 9.21
CA ILE A 339 9.06 -12.96 9.30
C ILE A 339 8.70 -12.60 10.76
N PRO A 340 9.57 -11.87 11.51
CA PRO A 340 9.26 -11.47 12.88
C PRO A 340 8.16 -10.40 12.95
N LEU A 341 7.90 -9.74 11.83
CA LEU A 341 7.04 -8.56 11.74
C LEU A 341 6.49 -8.40 10.32
N ILE A 342 5.42 -7.62 10.18
CA ILE A 342 4.88 -7.13 8.90
C ILE A 342 5.11 -5.61 8.83
N PRO A 343 6.07 -5.11 8.02
CA PRO A 343 6.21 -3.69 7.75
C PRO A 343 4.98 -3.23 6.95
N VAL A 344 4.36 -2.11 7.34
CA VAL A 344 3.15 -1.62 6.68
C VAL A 344 3.43 -0.38 5.85
N TYR A 345 3.90 0.69 6.48
CA TYR A 345 4.18 1.95 5.78
C TYR A 345 5.35 2.73 6.37
N SER A 346 5.92 3.57 5.52
CA SER A 346 6.78 4.70 5.90
C SER A 346 6.11 5.99 5.41
N ARG A 347 6.41 7.13 6.04
CA ARG A 347 5.71 8.40 5.76
C ARG A 347 6.70 9.53 5.48
N ASN A 348 6.24 10.56 4.80
CA ASN A 348 6.88 11.87 4.87
C ASN A 348 6.43 12.60 6.14
N ALA A 349 7.29 13.43 6.72
CA ALA A 349 6.95 14.45 7.70
C ALA A 349 6.17 15.54 6.98
N TYR A 350 4.86 15.60 7.17
CA TYR A 350 4.08 16.79 6.82
C TYR A 350 4.00 17.69 8.03
N ASP A 351 4.71 18.79 7.94
CA ASP A 351 5.01 19.67 9.06
C ASP A 351 4.44 21.05 8.77
N THR A 352 3.85 21.69 9.78
CA THR A 352 3.29 23.03 9.61
C THR A 352 3.77 24.00 10.67
N GLN A 353 3.87 25.27 10.28
CA GLN A 353 4.22 26.38 11.16
C GLN A 353 3.42 27.64 10.82
N GLN A 354 3.34 28.55 11.78
CA GLN A 354 2.70 29.86 11.58
C GLN A 354 3.41 30.65 10.47
N PRO A 355 2.67 31.41 9.65
CA PRO A 355 3.22 32.09 8.48
C PRO A 355 4.22 33.21 8.78
N ASP A 356 4.34 33.64 10.04
CA ASP A 356 5.32 34.63 10.49
C ASP A 356 6.51 33.99 11.23
N LEU A 357 6.55 32.66 11.31
CA LEU A 357 7.66 31.92 11.89
C LEU A 357 8.70 31.60 10.80
N ARG A 358 9.98 31.82 11.08
CA ARG A 358 11.12 31.71 10.15
C ARG A 358 12.22 30.86 10.77
N GLY A 359 13.19 30.41 9.97
CA GLY A 359 14.37 29.73 10.47
C GLY A 359 14.23 28.22 10.66
N ALA A 360 13.05 27.64 10.37
CA ALA A 360 12.86 26.20 10.41
C ALA A 360 13.62 25.52 9.26
N ILE A 361 14.34 24.44 9.57
CA ILE A 361 15.19 23.71 8.63
C ILE A 361 14.53 22.36 8.36
N ASN A 362 14.13 22.12 7.11
CA ASN A 362 13.44 20.89 6.72
C ASN A 362 14.44 19.76 6.43
N MET A 363 14.94 19.14 7.49
CA MET A 363 16.02 18.16 7.46
C MET A 363 15.54 16.80 6.94
N PHE A 364 16.26 16.21 5.98
CA PHE A 364 15.94 14.86 5.50
C PHE A 364 15.93 13.84 6.65
N GLY A 365 14.96 12.94 6.69
CA GLY A 365 14.82 11.96 7.76
C GLY A 365 14.15 12.45 9.05
N TYR A 366 14.06 13.77 9.28
CA TYR A 366 13.56 14.35 10.53
C TYR A 366 12.44 15.39 10.34
N GLY A 367 12.31 16.00 9.15
CA GLY A 367 11.41 17.15 8.96
C GLY A 367 11.96 18.42 9.62
N ILE A 368 11.08 19.34 10.05
CA ILE A 368 11.52 20.53 10.79
C ILE A 368 11.69 20.30 12.30
N ASP A 369 11.35 19.12 12.81
CA ASP A 369 11.62 18.73 14.21
C ASP A 369 13.07 18.27 14.39
N ASN A 370 13.98 19.24 14.46
CA ASN A 370 15.41 19.00 14.65
C ASN A 370 16.08 20.18 15.36
N ILE A 371 17.25 19.93 15.96
CA ILE A 371 17.94 20.94 16.78
C ILE A 371 18.36 22.19 15.98
N TRP A 372 18.64 22.06 14.68
CA TRP A 372 19.00 23.20 13.84
C TRP A 372 17.83 24.17 13.66
N THR A 373 16.62 23.65 13.51
CA THR A 373 15.38 24.44 13.59
C THR A 373 15.34 25.19 14.92
N TYR A 374 15.38 24.50 16.06
CA TYR A 374 15.18 25.16 17.35
C TYR A 374 16.28 26.18 17.72
N MET A 375 17.51 25.99 17.24
CA MET A 375 18.56 27.00 17.40
C MET A 375 18.37 28.25 16.52
N ASN A 376 17.73 28.12 15.35
CA ASN A 376 17.60 29.18 14.35
C ASN A 376 16.20 29.83 14.26
N ILE A 377 15.17 29.15 14.77
CA ILE A 377 13.79 29.56 14.60
C ILE A 377 13.51 30.89 15.31
N HIS A 378 12.72 31.75 14.68
CA HIS A 378 12.39 33.08 15.20
C HIS A 378 11.13 33.63 14.55
N TRP A 379 10.49 34.58 15.24
CA TRP A 379 9.36 35.32 14.68
C TRP A 379 9.84 36.47 13.80
N ASP A 380 9.23 36.62 12.63
CA ASP A 380 9.41 37.76 11.72
C ASP A 380 8.62 38.98 12.22
N THR A 381 8.92 39.41 13.44
CA THR A 381 8.34 40.60 14.08
C THR A 381 9.47 41.53 14.53
N PRO A 382 9.21 42.84 14.72
CA PRO A 382 10.27 43.82 15.02
C PRO A 382 11.18 43.51 16.24
N ASN A 383 10.78 42.60 17.13
CA ASN A 383 11.57 42.17 18.30
C ASN A 383 11.71 40.64 18.41
N GLU A 384 11.28 39.90 17.38
CA GLU A 384 11.14 38.43 17.40
C GLU A 384 10.18 37.93 18.48
N TYR A 385 9.25 38.79 18.91
CA TYR A 385 8.20 38.40 19.85
C TYR A 385 7.14 37.56 19.15
N ARG A 386 6.66 36.55 19.88
CA ARG A 386 5.49 35.79 19.50
C ARG A 386 4.29 36.73 19.37
N PRO A 387 3.55 36.73 18.25
CA PRO A 387 2.45 37.64 18.00
C PRO A 387 1.47 37.73 19.18
N GLY A 388 1.09 38.95 19.55
CA GLY A 388 0.19 39.19 20.70
C GLY A 388 0.83 39.05 22.07
N THR A 389 2.14 38.82 22.17
CA THR A 389 2.89 38.70 23.44
C THR A 389 4.11 39.62 23.48
N SER A 390 4.84 39.60 24.60
CA SER A 390 6.14 40.25 24.77
C SER A 390 7.27 39.24 24.99
N ALA A 391 7.09 37.99 24.56
CA ALA A 391 8.04 36.89 24.78
C ALA A 391 8.58 36.36 23.46
N ARG A 392 9.88 36.02 23.42
CA ARG A 392 10.48 35.28 22.30
C ARG A 392 10.31 33.79 22.56
N ILE A 393 9.08 33.31 22.41
CA ILE A 393 8.70 31.93 22.69
C ILE A 393 8.15 31.26 21.44
N VAL A 394 8.43 29.98 21.28
CA VAL A 394 7.80 29.10 20.27
C VAL A 394 7.13 27.94 21.00
N VAL A 395 5.91 27.61 20.57
CA VAL A 395 5.05 26.61 21.19
C VAL A 395 4.70 25.50 20.20
N PRO A 396 5.54 24.45 20.02
CA PRO A 396 5.19 23.29 19.22
C PRO A 396 4.14 22.41 19.92
N VAL A 397 3.32 21.73 19.13
CA VAL A 397 2.44 20.66 19.58
C VAL A 397 3.26 19.41 19.90
N LEU A 398 2.95 18.75 21.02
CA LEU A 398 3.44 17.42 21.38
C LEU A 398 2.25 16.46 21.58
N ASP A 399 2.38 15.23 21.10
CA ASP A 399 1.27 14.28 21.09
C ASP A 399 1.00 13.66 22.46
N GLU A 400 2.05 13.47 23.26
CA GLU A 400 2.02 12.64 24.47
C GLU A 400 2.98 13.17 25.54
N PHE A 401 2.71 12.86 26.81
CA PHE A 401 3.57 13.19 27.94
C PHE A 401 4.78 12.27 28.00
N PRO A 402 5.94 12.75 28.47
CA PRO A 402 7.10 11.90 28.69
C PRO A 402 6.84 10.91 29.84
N GLU A 403 7.25 9.66 29.67
CA GLU A 403 7.14 8.60 30.68
C GLU A 403 8.20 8.74 31.78
N THR A 404 9.39 9.18 31.41
CA THR A 404 10.51 9.50 32.30
C THR A 404 11.44 10.48 31.59
N LEU A 405 12.16 11.31 32.35
CA LEU A 405 13.21 12.18 31.83
C LEU A 405 14.58 11.74 32.37
N ASN A 406 14.79 10.42 32.38
CA ASN A 406 16.08 9.81 32.72
C ASN A 406 16.79 9.35 31.42
N PRO A 407 17.97 9.90 31.08
CA PRO A 407 18.69 9.51 29.87
C PRO A 407 19.18 8.05 29.86
N THR A 408 19.21 7.37 31.02
CA THR A 408 19.62 5.96 31.12
C THR A 408 18.50 4.98 30.81
N SER A 409 17.23 5.38 30.89
CA SER A 409 16.07 4.48 30.78
C SER A 409 14.92 4.97 29.91
N ALA A 410 14.84 6.27 29.58
CA ALA A 410 13.80 6.80 28.69
C ALA A 410 13.79 6.06 27.34
N SER A 411 12.62 5.68 26.87
CA SER A 411 12.43 4.85 25.68
C SER A 411 11.59 5.53 24.61
N THR A 412 10.76 6.52 24.95
CA THR A 412 9.86 7.16 23.98
C THR A 412 10.46 8.41 23.35
N VAL A 413 10.06 8.70 22.10
CA VAL A 413 10.42 9.95 21.42
C VAL A 413 9.96 11.19 22.18
N TYR A 414 8.86 11.09 22.96
CA TYR A 414 8.29 12.19 23.71
C TYR A 414 9.18 12.64 24.87
N ALA A 415 9.86 11.69 25.53
CA ALA A 415 10.90 12.01 26.52
C ALA A 415 12.11 12.68 25.87
N TRP A 416 12.57 12.16 24.73
CA TRP A 416 13.74 12.68 24.03
C TRP A 416 13.52 14.08 23.44
N THR A 417 12.28 14.45 23.06
CA THR A 417 11.93 15.84 22.69
C THR A 417 12.34 16.87 23.75
N PHE A 418 12.28 16.53 25.04
CA PHE A 418 12.72 17.40 26.13
C PHE A 418 14.21 17.25 26.45
N MET A 419 14.77 16.04 26.34
CA MET A 419 16.15 15.79 26.76
C MET A 419 17.18 16.18 25.70
N ASP A 420 16.96 15.85 24.42
CA ASP A 420 17.92 16.09 23.34
C ASP A 420 18.39 17.55 23.25
N PRO A 421 17.51 18.58 23.36
CA PRO A 421 17.94 19.98 23.29
C PRO A 421 18.81 20.43 24.49
N THR A 422 18.87 19.63 25.56
CA THR A 422 19.70 19.90 26.74
C THR A 422 21.13 19.35 26.60
N PHE A 423 21.34 18.43 25.66
CA PHE A 423 22.61 17.76 25.44
C PHE A 423 23.29 18.27 24.17
N ASP A 424 24.58 17.96 24.05
CA ASP A 424 25.38 18.24 22.87
C ASP A 424 26.47 17.15 22.81
N GLY A 425 26.50 16.41 21.70
CA GLY A 425 27.48 15.34 21.50
C GLY A 425 28.81 15.84 20.94
N LEU A 426 29.72 14.93 20.61
CA LEU A 426 31.01 15.27 20.00
C LEU A 426 30.91 15.65 18.52
N MET A 427 29.86 15.18 17.84
CA MET A 427 29.66 15.32 16.40
C MET A 427 28.27 15.88 16.13
N ALA A 428 28.13 16.67 15.07
CA ALA A 428 26.84 17.13 14.57
C ALA A 428 26.55 16.54 13.19
N THR A 429 25.27 16.53 12.79
CA THR A 429 24.87 16.10 11.45
C THR A 429 24.48 17.32 10.63
N ASN A 430 25.10 17.50 9.47
CA ASN A 430 24.72 18.53 8.51
C ASN A 430 23.26 18.29 8.04
N PRO A 431 22.34 19.24 8.22
CA PRO A 431 20.92 19.00 7.98
C PRO A 431 20.53 18.86 6.50
N TYR A 432 21.41 19.27 5.58
CA TYR A 432 21.15 19.22 4.14
C TYR A 432 21.86 18.03 3.49
N THR A 433 23.14 17.83 3.85
CA THR A 433 23.99 16.82 3.20
C THR A 433 24.13 15.52 3.98
N HIS A 434 23.66 15.49 5.24
CA HIS A 434 23.80 14.37 6.17
C HIS A 434 25.25 13.95 6.45
N ARG A 435 26.22 14.84 6.21
CA ARG A 435 27.61 14.64 6.58
C ARG A 435 27.79 14.83 8.08
N ASP A 436 28.80 14.14 8.61
CA ASP A 436 29.23 14.34 9.99
C ASP A 436 30.12 15.59 10.06
N GLU A 437 29.78 16.52 10.96
CA GLU A 437 30.46 17.80 11.14
C GLU A 437 31.17 17.83 12.50
N PRO A 438 32.38 18.42 12.58
CA PRO A 438 33.01 18.73 13.86
C PRO A 438 32.10 19.59 14.74
N TRP A 439 31.99 19.21 16.01
CA TRP A 439 31.16 19.89 16.99
C TRP A 439 31.96 20.15 18.27
N LEU A 440 31.65 19.46 19.37
CA LEU A 440 32.49 19.44 20.57
C LEU A 440 33.75 18.58 20.42
N ALA A 441 33.85 17.74 19.39
CA ALA A 441 35.14 17.28 18.89
C ALA A 441 35.58 18.15 17.70
N THR A 442 36.80 18.70 17.78
CA THR A 442 37.42 19.45 16.67
C THR A 442 37.86 18.52 15.54
N SER A 443 38.16 17.26 15.87
CA SER A 443 38.49 16.19 14.94
C SER A 443 38.33 14.83 15.61
N TRP A 444 38.22 13.78 14.81
CA TRP A 444 38.27 12.40 15.28
C TRP A 444 39.02 11.50 14.30
N SER A 445 39.51 10.37 14.83
CA SER A 445 40.16 9.32 14.05
C SER A 445 39.96 7.97 14.72
N TYR A 446 40.13 6.89 13.97
CA TYR A 446 40.03 5.55 14.51
C TYR A 446 40.99 4.62 13.78
N GLY A 447 41.33 3.50 14.41
CA GLY A 447 42.22 2.51 13.82
C GLY A 447 42.18 1.19 14.57
N LEU A 448 42.78 0.16 13.96
CA LEU A 448 42.85 -1.16 14.57
C LEU A 448 43.88 -1.20 15.70
N GLU A 449 43.55 -1.96 16.75
CA GLU A 449 44.47 -2.34 17.81
C GLU A 449 44.34 -3.83 18.14
N ALA A 450 45.16 -4.34 19.06
CA ALA A 450 45.21 -5.76 19.35
C ALA A 450 43.87 -6.25 19.96
N GLY A 451 43.06 -6.92 19.14
CA GLY A 451 41.77 -7.48 19.56
C GLY A 451 40.56 -6.56 19.34
N GLY A 452 40.71 -5.41 18.69
CA GLY A 452 39.60 -4.51 18.41
C GLY A 452 40.02 -3.21 17.72
N MET A 453 39.50 -2.06 18.18
CA MET A 453 39.82 -0.75 17.61
C MET A 453 39.89 0.35 18.66
N TYR A 454 40.68 1.38 18.38
CA TYR A 454 40.64 2.63 19.14
C TYR A 454 39.86 3.70 18.37
N ILE A 455 39.21 4.59 19.11
CA ILE A 455 38.52 5.77 18.59
C ILE A 455 39.01 6.97 19.38
N LYS A 456 39.50 7.98 18.68
CA LYS A 456 40.15 9.16 19.24
C LYS A 456 39.37 10.40 18.86
N PHE A 457 39.03 11.21 19.87
CA PHE A 457 38.40 12.52 19.71
C PHE A 457 39.28 13.61 20.32
N ASP A 458 39.47 14.72 19.60
CA ASP A 458 40.09 15.94 20.16
C ASP A 458 38.99 16.88 20.66
N ILE A 459 38.90 17.03 21.98
CA ILE A 459 37.79 17.71 22.64
C ILE A 459 37.98 19.22 22.67
N ARG A 460 36.99 19.93 22.15
CA ARG A 460 36.86 21.38 22.23
C ARG A 460 36.56 21.78 23.67
N THR A 461 37.54 22.32 24.39
CA THR A 461 37.35 22.86 25.74
C THR A 461 37.10 24.38 25.77
N THR A 462 37.30 25.05 24.64
CA THR A 462 37.05 26.49 24.47
C THR A 462 36.22 26.77 23.23
N ASP A 463 35.37 27.79 23.29
CA ASP A 463 34.63 28.27 22.13
C ASP A 463 35.55 28.94 21.08
N PHE A 464 34.96 29.42 19.99
CA PHE A 464 35.68 30.10 18.90
C PHE A 464 36.32 31.45 19.31
N HIS A 465 36.01 31.94 20.51
CA HIS A 465 36.58 33.14 21.09
C HIS A 465 37.59 32.84 22.22
N GLY A 466 37.94 31.56 22.43
CA GLY A 466 38.89 31.11 23.44
C GLY A 466 38.36 31.16 24.88
N GLN A 467 37.05 31.29 25.09
CA GLN A 467 36.44 31.18 26.42
C GLN A 467 36.16 29.71 26.75
N PRO A 468 36.31 29.29 28.03
CA PRO A 468 35.98 27.93 28.43
C PRO A 468 34.52 27.58 28.12
N ILE A 469 34.32 26.41 27.53
CA ILE A 469 32.98 25.81 27.40
C ILE A 469 32.54 25.29 28.76
N LYS A 470 31.24 25.40 29.03
CA LYS A 470 30.66 25.10 30.34
C LYS A 470 29.46 24.19 30.21
N TRP A 471 29.32 23.34 31.22
CA TRP A 471 28.05 22.77 31.61
C TRP A 471 27.02 23.87 31.90
N GLN A 472 25.74 23.55 31.79
CA GLN A 472 24.65 24.49 32.07
C GLN A 472 24.64 25.01 33.51
N ASP A 473 25.24 24.29 34.47
CA ASP A 473 25.43 24.71 35.86
C ASP A 473 26.54 25.77 36.04
N GLY A 474 27.25 26.11 34.97
CA GLY A 474 28.33 27.10 34.92
C GLY A 474 29.73 26.55 35.18
N VAL A 475 29.89 25.25 35.44
CA VAL A 475 31.19 24.59 35.61
C VAL A 475 31.82 24.35 34.24
N ASN A 476 33.13 24.56 34.12
CA ASN A 476 33.83 24.29 32.86
C ASN A 476 33.85 22.79 32.57
N ILE A 477 33.64 22.42 31.30
CA ILE A 477 33.79 21.02 30.89
C ILE A 477 35.27 20.61 30.89
N ALA A 478 35.52 19.32 31.08
CA ALA A 478 36.83 18.72 30.93
C ALA A 478 36.77 17.49 30.01
N PRO A 479 37.85 17.17 29.28
CA PRO A 479 37.94 15.93 28.50
C PRO A 479 37.70 14.66 29.34
N GLY A 480 38.03 14.71 30.64
CA GLY A 480 37.74 13.61 31.58
C GLY A 480 36.24 13.38 31.84
N ASP A 481 35.37 14.35 31.58
CA ASP A 481 33.93 14.17 31.75
C ASP A 481 33.33 13.26 30.65
N VAL A 482 33.99 13.22 29.48
CA VAL A 482 33.66 12.29 28.40
C VAL A 482 33.94 10.85 28.84
N GLN A 483 35.17 10.61 29.32
CA GLN A 483 35.56 9.32 29.89
C GLN A 483 34.60 8.91 31.02
N PHE A 484 34.28 9.83 31.94
CA PHE A 484 33.36 9.54 33.03
C PHE A 484 32.00 9.02 32.53
N SER A 485 31.43 9.64 31.49
CA SER A 485 30.14 9.22 30.94
C SER A 485 30.22 7.79 30.38
N TRP A 486 31.27 7.47 29.62
CA TRP A 486 31.44 6.14 29.04
C TRP A 486 31.73 5.06 30.10
N ASP A 487 32.64 5.34 31.04
CA ASP A 487 32.96 4.46 32.15
C ASP A 487 31.70 4.19 32.99
N PHE A 488 30.89 5.21 33.27
CA PHE A 488 29.64 5.05 34.01
C PHE A 488 28.65 4.12 33.28
N LEU A 489 28.42 4.34 31.98
CA LEU A 489 27.51 3.53 31.19
C LEU A 489 27.96 2.06 31.11
N ALA A 490 29.26 1.83 30.92
CA ALA A 490 29.83 0.50 30.81
C ALA A 490 29.85 -0.24 32.16
N ASP A 491 30.31 0.41 33.24
CA ASP A 491 30.43 -0.20 34.56
C ASP A 491 29.07 -0.63 35.14
N HIS A 492 28.01 0.13 34.85
CA HIS A 492 26.65 -0.15 35.32
C HIS A 492 25.81 -0.96 34.31
N GLN A 493 26.36 -1.27 33.13
CA GLN A 493 25.70 -2.05 32.08
C GLN A 493 24.32 -1.47 31.70
N ILE A 494 24.25 -0.15 31.52
CA ILE A 494 22.99 0.56 31.25
C ILE A 494 22.34 0.01 29.97
N SER A 495 21.11 -0.46 30.09
CA SER A 495 20.44 -1.32 29.09
C SER A 495 20.42 -0.67 27.72
N ARG A 496 20.04 0.61 27.67
CA ARG A 496 19.88 1.39 26.44
C ARG A 496 21.15 1.49 25.60
N TYR A 497 22.33 1.44 26.22
CA TYR A 497 23.63 1.65 25.56
C TYR A 497 24.49 0.39 25.52
N TRP A 498 24.01 -0.73 26.08
CA TRP A 498 24.82 -1.91 26.34
C TRP A 498 25.32 -2.61 25.06
N ASP A 499 24.57 -2.52 23.95
CA ASP A 499 24.94 -3.12 22.65
C ASP A 499 26.36 -2.74 22.19
N ASP A 500 26.74 -1.49 22.41
CA ASP A 500 28.08 -0.97 22.12
C ASP A 500 28.97 -0.96 23.36
N MET A 501 28.44 -0.52 24.51
CA MET A 501 29.23 -0.30 25.73
C MET A 501 29.80 -1.58 26.33
N LYS A 502 29.24 -2.76 26.03
CA LYS A 502 29.82 -4.05 26.46
C LYS A 502 31.20 -4.34 25.85
N TYR A 503 31.55 -3.67 24.76
CA TYR A 503 32.85 -3.79 24.10
C TYR A 503 33.81 -2.65 24.47
N TYR A 504 33.35 -1.64 25.19
CA TYR A 504 34.21 -0.58 25.69
C TYR A 504 35.08 -1.12 26.83
N THR A 505 36.40 -0.93 26.71
CA THR A 505 37.40 -1.46 27.66
C THR A 505 38.07 -0.37 28.51
N GLY A 506 37.71 0.89 28.26
CA GLY A 506 38.25 2.07 28.94
C GLY A 506 38.68 3.16 27.96
N ALA A 507 39.05 4.31 28.51
CA ALA A 507 39.57 5.44 27.74
C ALA A 507 40.79 6.09 28.40
N ASP A 508 41.67 6.62 27.55
CA ASP A 508 42.82 7.43 27.94
C ASP A 508 42.55 8.91 27.65
N VAL A 509 42.90 9.78 28.59
CA VAL A 509 42.78 11.25 28.45
C VAL A 509 44.16 11.89 28.47
N ILE A 510 44.57 12.51 27.36
CA ILE A 510 45.86 13.17 27.20
C ILE A 510 45.65 14.58 26.67
N GLY A 511 45.70 15.57 27.57
CA GLY A 511 45.42 16.96 27.18
C GLY A 511 43.94 17.11 26.82
N THR A 512 43.65 17.53 25.59
CA THR A 512 42.28 17.60 25.03
C THR A 512 41.85 16.32 24.33
N GLU A 513 42.77 15.38 24.11
CA GLU A 513 42.51 14.14 23.41
C GLU A 513 41.91 13.09 24.36
N VAL A 514 40.82 12.45 23.93
CA VAL A 514 40.22 11.30 24.58
C VAL A 514 40.25 10.12 23.60
N THR A 515 40.85 9.00 24.00
CA THR A 515 40.93 7.78 23.19
C THR A 515 40.16 6.66 23.87
N ALA A 516 39.05 6.22 23.29
CA ALA A 516 38.31 5.03 23.70
C ALA A 516 38.91 3.76 23.09
N HIS A 517 38.95 2.68 23.87
CA HIS A 517 39.45 1.37 23.46
C HIS A 517 38.31 0.36 23.41
N MET A 518 38.11 -0.26 22.24
CA MET A 518 37.04 -1.22 22.00
C MET A 518 37.61 -2.62 21.78
N SER A 519 36.99 -3.65 22.36
CA SER A 519 37.33 -5.06 22.15
C SER A 519 36.67 -5.67 20.91
N THR A 520 36.05 -4.85 20.06
CA THR A 520 35.48 -5.23 18.77
C THR A 520 35.71 -4.11 17.76
N THR A 521 35.61 -4.41 16.48
CA THR A 521 35.58 -3.40 15.42
C THR A 521 34.14 -3.05 15.09
N SER A 522 33.79 -1.78 15.02
CA SER A 522 32.54 -1.32 14.44
C SER A 522 32.65 0.17 14.13
N GLN A 523 32.15 0.61 12.97
CA GLN A 523 32.07 2.04 12.69
C GLN A 523 30.93 2.72 13.47
N TRP A 524 29.96 1.94 13.97
CA TRP A 524 28.77 2.45 14.64
C TRP A 524 29.08 2.96 16.04
N THR A 525 30.07 2.35 16.71
CA THR A 525 30.55 2.76 18.03
C THR A 525 31.11 4.19 18.04
N VAL A 526 31.58 4.71 16.89
CA VAL A 526 31.97 6.12 16.75
C VAL A 526 30.79 7.05 17.09
N TYR A 527 29.59 6.73 16.59
CA TYR A 527 28.38 7.52 16.82
C TYR A 527 27.86 7.35 18.25
N THR A 528 27.89 6.13 18.79
CA THR A 528 27.46 5.88 20.17
C THR A 528 28.35 6.59 21.18
N LEU A 529 29.67 6.52 21.02
CA LEU A 529 30.62 7.25 21.88
C LEU A 529 30.46 8.77 21.73
N ALA A 530 30.30 9.27 20.50
CA ALA A 530 30.09 10.69 20.24
C ALA A 530 28.80 11.21 20.87
N GLY A 531 27.70 10.45 20.81
CA GLY A 531 26.39 10.86 21.33
C GLY A 531 26.26 10.74 22.86
N THR A 532 26.99 9.80 23.49
CA THR A 532 26.94 9.59 24.95
C THR A 532 27.98 10.43 25.72
N ALA A 533 28.90 11.08 25.00
CA ALA A 533 29.83 12.03 25.60
C ALA A 533 29.06 13.23 26.20
N PHE A 534 29.48 13.67 27.39
CA PHE A 534 28.84 14.76 28.13
C PHE A 534 27.33 14.57 28.43
N MET A 535 26.80 13.36 28.30
CA MET A 535 25.40 13.08 28.62
C MET A 535 25.16 12.95 30.13
N LEU A 536 26.19 12.52 30.88
CA LEU A 536 26.10 12.24 32.31
C LEU A 536 27.01 13.20 33.10
N PRO A 537 26.53 14.39 33.51
CA PRO A 537 27.31 15.33 34.31
C PRO A 537 27.86 14.68 35.60
N PRO A 538 29.18 14.71 35.86
CA PRO A 538 29.76 14.06 37.05
C PRO A 538 29.19 14.55 38.39
N ALA A 539 28.73 15.80 38.46
CA ALA A 539 28.10 16.36 39.67
C ALA A 539 26.76 15.69 40.03
N VAL A 540 26.09 15.10 39.05
CA VAL A 540 24.79 14.41 39.20
C VAL A 540 24.99 12.91 39.36
N TRP A 541 25.83 12.32 38.51
CA TRP A 541 25.98 10.87 38.37
C TRP A 541 27.13 10.29 39.19
N GLY A 542 28.10 11.11 39.62
CA GLY A 542 29.19 10.68 40.50
C GLY A 542 28.71 10.01 41.80
N PRO A 543 27.66 10.52 42.48
CA PRO A 543 27.06 9.86 43.63
C PRO A 543 26.44 8.48 43.35
N TRP A 544 26.12 8.16 42.09
CA TRP A 544 25.52 6.88 41.68
C TRP A 544 26.56 5.83 41.29
N VAL A 545 27.86 6.17 41.32
CA VAL A 545 28.92 5.22 41.00
C VAL A 545 28.95 4.07 42.01
N GLY A 546 28.75 2.85 41.51
CA GLY A 546 28.71 1.62 42.31
C GLY A 546 27.32 1.26 42.85
N GLU A 547 26.29 2.05 42.54
CA GLU A 547 24.90 1.72 42.84
C GLU A 547 24.35 0.68 41.85
N LEU A 548 23.19 0.11 42.15
CA LEU A 548 22.58 -0.93 41.31
C LEU A 548 21.96 -0.33 40.04
N LYS A 549 22.14 -1.02 38.92
CA LYS A 549 21.56 -0.67 37.61
C LYS A 549 20.06 -0.36 37.70
N ASP A 550 19.29 -1.23 38.34
CA ASP A 550 17.84 -1.08 38.43
C ASP A 550 17.43 0.19 39.22
N ASP A 551 18.20 0.57 40.24
CA ASP A 551 17.96 1.80 41.00
C ASP A 551 18.30 3.05 40.17
N ILE A 552 19.35 2.97 39.35
CA ILE A 552 19.78 4.03 38.42
C ILE A 552 18.72 4.24 37.33
N GLU A 553 18.25 3.18 36.71
CA GLU A 553 17.27 3.23 35.61
C GLU A 553 15.87 3.62 36.10
N ALA A 554 15.51 3.31 37.35
CA ALA A 554 14.23 3.69 37.95
C ALA A 554 14.18 5.14 38.47
N TRP A 555 15.33 5.80 38.65
CA TRP A 555 15.40 7.15 39.19
C TRP A 555 14.91 8.20 38.17
N ASP A 556 14.14 9.19 38.61
CA ASP A 556 13.78 10.35 37.79
C ASP A 556 14.63 11.57 38.18
N PRO A 557 15.72 11.89 37.44
CA PRO A 557 16.55 13.06 37.71
C PRO A 557 15.80 14.39 37.50
N SER A 558 14.70 14.41 36.76
CA SER A 558 13.97 15.65 36.50
C SER A 558 13.21 16.17 37.74
N ALA A 559 12.86 15.26 38.66
CA ALA A 559 12.11 15.56 39.88
C ALA A 559 12.93 16.31 40.95
N GLU A 560 14.24 16.49 40.74
CA GLU A 560 15.15 17.09 41.71
C GLU A 560 15.87 18.31 41.15
N ALA A 561 15.99 19.36 41.95
CA ALA A 561 16.73 20.56 41.58
C ALA A 561 18.22 20.25 41.31
N GLY A 562 18.73 20.82 40.23
CA GLY A 562 20.11 20.65 39.79
C GLY A 562 21.11 21.55 40.51
N PRO A 563 22.42 21.27 40.36
CA PRO A 563 23.48 22.14 40.83
C PRO A 563 23.46 23.50 40.10
N GLY A 564 24.15 24.49 40.65
CA GLY A 564 24.24 25.82 40.03
C GLY A 564 22.92 26.62 40.01
N GLY A 565 21.86 26.12 40.65
CA GLY A 565 20.52 26.72 40.63
C GLY A 565 19.68 26.29 39.44
N LEU A 566 20.05 25.20 38.77
CA LEU A 566 19.26 24.63 37.69
C LEU A 566 17.93 24.03 38.20
N PRO A 567 16.85 24.09 37.41
CA PRO A 567 15.54 23.57 37.82
C PRO A 567 15.51 22.06 38.04
N THR A 568 16.28 21.32 37.23
CA THR A 568 16.32 19.85 37.26
C THR A 568 17.77 19.33 37.26
N LYS A 569 18.00 18.05 37.57
CA LYS A 569 19.29 17.37 37.36
C LYS A 569 19.50 16.85 35.94
N VAL A 570 18.55 17.08 35.04
CA VAL A 570 18.67 16.78 33.60
C VAL A 570 19.25 18.00 32.92
N TYR A 571 20.57 18.00 32.74
CA TYR A 571 21.26 19.10 32.09
C TYR A 571 22.52 18.61 31.38
N GLY A 572 22.99 19.40 30.43
CA GLY A 572 24.17 19.08 29.67
C GLY A 572 24.97 20.31 29.25
N VAL A 573 25.47 20.24 28.03
CA VAL A 573 26.22 21.29 27.33
C VAL A 573 25.40 21.92 26.19
N GLY A 574 24.14 21.49 26.03
CA GLY A 574 23.28 21.85 24.91
C GLY A 574 22.69 23.26 24.99
N PRO A 575 21.97 23.66 23.92
CA PRO A 575 21.46 25.02 23.73
C PRO A 575 20.25 25.39 24.59
N PHE A 576 19.58 24.43 25.25
CA PHE A 576 18.41 24.70 26.10
C PHE A 576 18.53 24.05 27.50
N ILE A 577 17.92 24.66 28.50
CA ILE A 577 17.88 24.22 29.90
C ILE A 577 16.44 23.79 30.22
N LEU A 578 16.26 22.53 30.58
CA LEU A 578 14.96 22.00 30.99
C LEU A 578 14.45 22.68 32.27
N GLN A 579 13.23 23.23 32.22
CA GLN A 579 12.61 23.92 33.35
C GLN A 579 11.69 23.03 34.18
N ASP A 580 10.98 22.10 33.53
CA ASP A 580 9.88 21.34 34.12
C ASP A 580 10.25 19.85 34.28
N SER A 581 9.87 19.25 35.41
CA SER A 581 9.95 17.80 35.64
C SER A 581 8.85 17.05 34.89
N THR A 582 8.96 15.72 34.78
CA THR A 582 7.88 14.84 34.26
C THR A 582 6.51 15.16 34.88
N LEU A 583 6.49 15.37 36.20
CA LEU A 583 5.29 15.71 36.97
C LEU A 583 4.78 17.11 36.65
N ASP A 584 5.67 18.09 36.46
CA ASP A 584 5.28 19.45 36.09
C ASP A 584 4.65 19.47 34.70
N VAL A 585 5.24 18.75 33.73
CA VAL A 585 4.67 18.61 32.38
C VAL A 585 3.25 18.03 32.46
N ALA A 586 3.07 16.92 33.20
CA ALA A 586 1.77 16.29 33.40
C ALA A 586 0.72 17.23 34.02
N ASN A 587 1.12 18.07 34.99
CA ASN A 587 0.22 18.99 35.67
C ASN A 587 -0.10 20.25 34.84
N ASN A 588 0.89 20.78 34.13
CA ASN A 588 0.78 22.02 33.37
C ASN A 588 0.14 21.80 31.98
N GLY A 589 0.24 20.58 31.43
CA GLY A 589 -0.10 20.28 30.04
C GLY A 589 0.94 20.79 29.04
N TYR A 590 2.10 21.23 29.52
CA TYR A 590 3.24 21.66 28.70
C TYR A 590 4.54 21.59 29.52
N GLY A 591 5.68 21.53 28.84
CA GLY A 591 7.01 21.69 29.45
C GLY A 591 7.83 22.74 28.73
N ASP A 592 8.55 23.55 29.50
CA ASP A 592 9.42 24.62 29.02
C ASP A 592 10.90 24.21 29.01
N LEU A 593 11.60 24.63 27.96
CA LEU A 593 13.05 24.69 27.90
C LEU A 593 13.51 26.11 27.60
N ASP A 594 14.29 26.69 28.50
CA ASP A 594 14.82 28.05 28.33
C ASP A 594 16.18 28.04 27.64
N ALA A 595 16.44 29.04 26.82
CA ALA A 595 17.69 29.16 26.08
C ALA A 595 18.89 29.25 27.04
N ASN A 596 19.88 28.38 26.83
CA ASN A 596 21.15 28.41 27.53
C ASN A 596 21.97 29.63 27.10
N ARG A 597 21.86 30.74 27.83
CA ARG A 597 22.63 31.97 27.55
C ARG A 597 24.12 31.85 27.90
N ASN A 598 24.57 30.69 28.39
CA ASN A 598 25.99 30.33 28.53
C ASN A 598 26.47 29.37 27.42
N TYR A 599 25.64 29.09 26.41
CA TYR A 599 25.99 28.17 25.33
C TYR A 599 27.28 28.59 24.59
N TRP A 600 28.02 27.59 24.11
CA TRP A 600 29.36 27.82 23.56
C TRP A 600 29.35 28.49 22.19
N LEU A 601 28.23 28.43 21.46
CA LEU A 601 28.01 29.19 20.22
C LEU A 601 27.17 30.43 20.46
N SER A 602 27.53 31.52 19.78
CA SER A 602 26.67 32.67 19.60
C SER A 602 25.60 32.42 18.54
N THR A 603 24.50 33.16 18.63
CA THR A 603 23.41 33.13 17.64
C THR A 603 23.93 33.42 16.22
N ALA A 604 24.89 34.34 16.08
CA ALA A 604 25.46 34.69 14.78
C ALA A 604 26.31 33.54 14.21
N GLU A 605 27.11 32.88 15.04
CA GLU A 605 27.90 31.72 14.61
C GLU A 605 27.01 30.55 14.18
N ILE A 606 25.90 30.30 14.89
CA ILE A 606 24.90 29.29 14.49
C ILE A 606 24.36 29.60 13.08
N GLN A 607 24.02 30.85 12.81
CA GLN A 607 23.52 31.27 11.49
C GLN A 607 24.58 31.11 10.40
N ASP A 608 25.82 31.53 10.66
CA ASP A 608 26.93 31.38 9.72
C ASP A 608 27.20 29.89 9.40
N MET A 609 27.08 29.01 10.40
CA MET A 609 27.21 27.57 10.20
C MET A 609 26.08 27.01 9.32
N ILE A 610 24.83 27.44 9.52
CA ILE A 610 23.70 27.01 8.68
C ILE A 610 23.91 27.45 7.23
N VAL A 611 24.33 28.70 7.00
CA VAL A 611 24.67 29.20 5.66
C VAL A 611 25.82 28.40 5.04
N TYR A 612 26.86 28.09 5.81
CA TYR A 612 27.98 27.27 5.34
C TYR A 612 27.55 25.84 4.96
N MET A 613 26.72 25.22 5.80
CA MET A 613 26.23 23.86 5.56
C MET A 613 25.31 23.79 4.34
N PHE A 614 24.53 24.84 4.07
CA PHE A 614 23.68 24.92 2.88
C PHE A 614 24.48 25.24 1.61
N TRP A 615 25.51 26.09 1.70
CA TRP A 615 26.49 26.29 0.63
C TRP A 615 27.12 24.96 0.18
N ARG A 616 27.45 24.07 1.13
CA ARG A 616 27.94 22.70 0.84
C ARG A 616 26.94 21.81 0.10
N ALA A 617 25.65 22.14 0.10
CA ALA A 617 24.63 21.44 -0.67
C ALA A 617 24.52 21.98 -2.10
N GLY A 618 24.95 23.22 -2.39
CA GLY A 618 24.94 23.77 -3.74
C GLY A 618 24.63 25.26 -3.86
N ASP A 619 24.30 25.97 -2.77
CA ASP A 619 23.99 27.41 -2.78
C ASP A 619 25.28 28.24 -2.84
N VAL A 620 25.91 28.25 -4.02
CA VAL A 620 27.22 28.87 -4.24
C VAL A 620 27.14 30.40 -4.22
N ASN A 621 25.95 30.99 -4.37
CA ASN A 621 25.73 32.43 -4.29
C ASN A 621 25.28 32.92 -2.90
N ARG A 622 24.90 31.99 -2.00
CA ARG A 622 24.43 32.22 -0.62
C ARG A 622 23.11 32.99 -0.51
N ASP A 623 22.22 32.87 -1.49
CA ASP A 623 20.91 33.51 -1.49
C ASP A 623 19.84 32.71 -0.73
N GLY A 624 20.17 31.48 -0.32
CA GLY A 624 19.29 30.59 0.44
C GLY A 624 18.44 29.66 -0.43
N VAL A 625 18.66 29.61 -1.74
CA VAL A 625 17.98 28.73 -2.70
C VAL A 625 19.00 28.10 -3.64
N ILE A 626 18.89 26.80 -3.93
CA ILE A 626 19.72 26.16 -4.95
C ILE A 626 18.97 26.18 -6.29
N ASN A 627 19.45 26.95 -7.25
CA ASN A 627 18.76 27.16 -8.53
C ASN A 627 19.72 27.18 -9.73
N ASP A 628 19.23 27.64 -10.87
CA ASP A 628 19.97 27.72 -12.14
C ASP A 628 21.17 28.67 -12.07
N VAL A 629 21.10 29.73 -11.26
CA VAL A 629 22.22 30.66 -11.03
C VAL A 629 23.40 29.95 -10.36
N ASP A 630 23.12 29.04 -9.43
CA ASP A 630 24.16 28.25 -8.76
C ASP A 630 24.83 27.26 -9.70
N LEU A 631 24.03 26.52 -10.46
CA LEU A 631 24.54 25.57 -11.46
C LEU A 631 25.36 26.30 -12.53
N GLU A 632 24.92 27.46 -12.99
CA GLU A 632 25.66 28.28 -13.96
C GLU A 632 27.00 28.76 -13.38
N ARG A 633 27.02 29.20 -12.11
CA ARG A 633 28.25 29.63 -11.44
C ARG A 633 29.26 28.49 -11.31
N ILE A 634 28.83 27.28 -10.92
CA ILE A 634 29.69 26.09 -10.89
C ILE A 634 30.17 25.73 -12.29
N GLN A 635 29.28 25.73 -13.29
CA GLN A 635 29.61 25.41 -14.67
C GLN A 635 30.67 26.37 -15.25
N ASN A 636 30.60 27.66 -14.94
CA ASN A 636 31.56 28.66 -15.40
C ASN A 636 32.97 28.45 -14.80
N ALA A 637 33.04 27.87 -13.61
CA ALA A 637 34.30 27.53 -12.92
C ALA A 637 34.75 26.08 -13.16
N LEU A 638 34.00 25.27 -13.93
CA LEU A 638 34.28 23.84 -14.09
C LEU A 638 35.69 23.58 -14.65
N TYR A 639 36.39 22.63 -14.02
CA TYR A 639 37.78 22.25 -14.28
C TYR A 639 38.83 23.32 -13.94
N SER A 640 38.51 24.28 -13.07
CA SER A 640 39.45 25.30 -12.59
C SER A 640 40.02 24.98 -11.19
N GLN A 641 41.18 25.56 -10.90
CA GLN A 641 41.91 25.50 -9.62
C GLN A 641 42.36 26.89 -9.15
N PRO A 642 42.76 27.05 -7.87
CA PRO A 642 43.33 28.30 -7.36
C PRO A 642 44.42 28.86 -8.27
N GLY A 643 44.14 30.01 -8.90
CA GLY A 643 45.04 30.71 -9.81
C GLY A 643 44.62 30.72 -11.28
N ASP A 644 43.64 29.91 -11.66
CA ASP A 644 43.06 29.95 -13.01
C ASP A 644 42.14 31.17 -13.21
N PRO A 645 41.97 31.68 -14.45
CA PRO A 645 41.15 32.87 -14.72
C PRO A 645 39.67 32.74 -14.35
N ASN A 646 39.14 31.52 -14.39
CA ASN A 646 37.74 31.20 -14.10
C ASN A 646 37.57 30.55 -12.72
N TRP A 647 38.62 30.56 -11.88
CA TRP A 647 38.54 30.01 -10.53
C TRP A 647 37.52 30.76 -9.69
N ASP A 648 36.62 30.01 -9.07
CA ASP A 648 35.68 30.49 -8.08
C ASP A 648 35.73 29.58 -6.86
N SER A 649 36.19 30.13 -5.73
CA SER A 649 36.29 29.37 -4.48
C SER A 649 34.93 28.99 -3.90
N ASP A 650 33.86 29.71 -4.24
CA ASP A 650 32.52 29.33 -3.78
C ASP A 650 31.94 28.19 -4.64
N ALA A 651 32.51 27.89 -5.81
CA ALA A 651 32.07 26.78 -6.68
C ALA A 651 32.72 25.42 -6.33
N ASP A 652 33.80 25.42 -5.53
CA ASP A 652 34.44 24.21 -4.98
C ASP A 652 33.74 23.87 -3.65
N ILE A 653 32.66 23.10 -3.75
CA ILE A 653 31.77 22.75 -2.63
C ILE A 653 32.01 21.33 -2.10
N THR A 654 32.58 20.44 -2.92
CA THR A 654 32.81 19.04 -2.55
C THR A 654 33.87 18.34 -3.38
N GLY A 655 34.68 17.50 -2.72
CA GLY A 655 35.58 16.58 -3.42
C GLY A 655 34.99 15.18 -3.63
N LEU A 656 35.86 14.26 -4.09
CA LEU A 656 35.53 12.85 -4.37
C LEU A 656 34.81 12.17 -3.20
N GLY A 657 33.73 11.46 -3.50
CA GLY A 657 32.97 10.70 -2.50
C GLY A 657 32.27 11.57 -1.45
N GLY A 658 32.12 12.86 -1.72
CA GLY A 658 31.56 13.80 -0.75
C GLY A 658 32.59 14.23 0.32
N SER A 659 33.87 14.32 -0.02
CA SER A 659 34.87 14.93 0.87
C SER A 659 34.68 16.46 0.94
N PRO A 660 35.34 17.16 1.88
CA PRO A 660 35.45 18.62 1.83
C PRO A 660 35.99 19.12 0.47
N PRO A 661 35.79 20.42 0.16
CA PRO A 661 36.40 21.09 -1.00
C PRO A 661 37.86 20.69 -1.19
N ASP A 662 38.22 20.25 -2.40
CA ASP A 662 39.51 19.64 -2.72
C ASP A 662 40.43 20.56 -3.55
N GLY A 663 40.02 21.82 -3.73
CA GLY A 663 40.72 22.82 -4.53
C GLY A 663 40.47 22.68 -6.02
N TRP A 664 39.48 21.88 -6.45
CA TRP A 664 39.15 21.63 -7.85
C TRP A 664 37.64 21.67 -8.08
N VAL A 665 37.16 22.67 -8.82
CA VAL A 665 35.76 22.66 -9.29
C VAL A 665 35.61 21.60 -10.37
N ASN A 666 34.82 20.57 -10.12
CA ASN A 666 34.70 19.41 -10.99
C ASN A 666 33.25 18.86 -11.05
N MET A 667 33.08 17.68 -11.65
CA MET A 667 31.75 17.10 -11.85
C MET A 667 31.06 16.68 -10.55
N TYR A 668 31.80 16.48 -9.45
CA TYR A 668 31.24 16.18 -8.13
C TYR A 668 30.54 17.39 -7.52
N ASP A 669 31.07 18.60 -7.72
CA ASP A 669 30.41 19.86 -7.32
C ASP A 669 29.09 20.02 -8.06
N LEU A 670 29.14 19.90 -9.38
CA LEU A 670 27.95 20.04 -10.23
C LEU A 670 26.90 18.96 -9.91
N ALA A 671 27.32 17.71 -9.69
CA ALA A 671 26.42 16.62 -9.31
C ALA A 671 25.81 16.84 -7.92
N THR A 672 26.56 17.43 -6.99
CA THR A 672 26.06 17.73 -5.64
C THR A 672 25.02 18.84 -5.69
N ALA A 673 25.32 19.97 -6.34
CA ALA A 673 24.34 21.05 -6.52
C ALA A 673 23.10 20.57 -7.29
N GLY A 674 23.29 19.75 -8.33
CA GLY A 674 22.19 19.14 -9.08
C GLY A 674 21.32 18.20 -8.24
N LYS A 675 21.91 17.46 -7.28
CA LYS A 675 21.17 16.59 -6.36
C LYS A 675 20.22 17.38 -5.45
N TYR A 676 20.60 18.59 -5.04
CA TYR A 676 19.84 19.45 -4.13
C TYR A 676 19.17 20.63 -4.86
N TYR A 677 19.03 20.56 -6.18
CA TYR A 677 18.36 21.61 -6.95
C TYR A 677 16.91 21.83 -6.49
N GLY A 678 16.52 23.08 -6.31
CA GLY A 678 15.20 23.48 -5.81
C GLY A 678 15.06 23.46 -4.29
N GLU A 679 16.08 23.00 -3.56
CA GLU A 679 16.08 23.07 -2.09
C GLU A 679 16.23 24.52 -1.60
N THR A 680 15.72 24.76 -0.40
CA THR A 680 15.83 26.06 0.29
C THR A 680 16.50 25.87 1.65
N ARG A 681 17.25 26.88 2.10
CA ARG A 681 17.97 26.83 3.38
C ARG A 681 17.01 26.68 4.55
N GLU A 682 15.90 27.40 4.50
CA GLU A 682 14.87 27.42 5.53
C GLU A 682 13.49 27.38 4.90
N VAL A 683 12.54 26.78 5.61
CA VAL A 683 11.15 26.72 5.14
C VAL A 683 10.65 28.14 4.91
N THR A 684 10.30 28.42 3.67
CA THR A 684 10.02 29.78 3.25
C THR A 684 8.52 30.09 3.41
N PRO A 685 8.14 31.24 3.98
CA PRO A 685 6.74 31.60 4.17
C PRO A 685 6.15 31.98 2.82
N GLY A 686 5.05 31.34 2.46
CA GLY A 686 4.53 31.49 1.10
C GLY A 686 5.30 30.68 0.05
N SER A 687 6.30 29.86 0.43
CA SER A 687 6.38 28.53 -0.17
C SER A 687 5.13 27.78 0.30
N LYS A 688 3.98 28.15 -0.26
CA LYS A 688 2.99 27.12 -0.51
C LYS A 688 3.78 26.07 -1.25
N LEU A 689 3.63 24.79 -0.90
CA LEU A 689 4.09 23.71 -1.77
C LEU A 689 3.88 24.22 -3.19
N PRO A 690 4.93 24.28 -4.05
CA PRO A 690 4.72 24.77 -5.40
C PRO A 690 3.47 24.06 -5.85
N VAL A 691 2.41 24.85 -6.11
CA VAL A 691 1.15 24.25 -6.52
C VAL A 691 1.53 23.77 -7.89
N MET A 692 1.97 22.52 -7.95
CA MET A 692 2.48 21.95 -9.17
C MET A 692 1.32 21.98 -10.15
N ARG A 693 1.65 22.12 -11.42
CA ARG A 693 0.68 21.73 -12.43
C ARG A 693 0.40 20.26 -12.17
N SER A 694 -0.80 19.99 -11.73
CA SER A 694 -1.27 18.65 -11.41
C SER A 694 -2.72 18.59 -11.82
N ILE A 695 -3.11 17.42 -12.30
CA ILE A 695 -4.49 17.08 -12.54
C ILE A 695 -4.65 15.64 -12.09
N ASP A 696 -5.64 15.41 -11.24
CA ASP A 696 -6.00 14.10 -10.73
C ASP A 696 -7.50 13.90 -10.90
N LYS A 697 -7.92 12.67 -11.16
CA LYS A 697 -9.32 12.33 -11.41
C LYS A 697 -9.72 11.08 -10.64
N SER A 698 -10.95 11.08 -10.14
CA SER A 698 -11.56 9.91 -9.51
C SER A 698 -13.06 9.82 -9.80
N LEU A 699 -13.59 8.60 -9.74
CA LEU A 699 -15.00 8.26 -9.95
C LEU A 699 -15.50 7.51 -8.71
N SER A 700 -16.70 7.85 -8.21
CA SER A 700 -17.30 7.20 -7.05
C SER A 700 -18.82 6.97 -7.26
N PRO A 701 -19.32 5.73 -7.17
CA PRO A 701 -18.56 4.48 -7.05
C PRO A 701 -17.62 4.24 -8.26
N SER A 702 -16.68 3.30 -8.14
CA SER A 702 -15.74 2.93 -9.21
C SER A 702 -16.30 1.88 -10.18
N ASP A 703 -17.49 1.38 -9.90
CA ASP A 703 -18.22 0.40 -10.69
C ASP A 703 -19.73 0.56 -10.47
N GLY A 704 -20.54 0.00 -11.37
CA GLY A 704 -22.00 0.10 -11.31
C GLY A 704 -22.67 -0.32 -12.62
N GLU A 705 -23.98 -0.19 -12.67
CA GLU A 705 -24.84 -0.71 -13.75
C GLU A 705 -25.49 0.42 -14.56
N LEU A 706 -26.24 0.07 -15.61
CA LEU A 706 -26.99 1.06 -16.38
C LEU A 706 -27.94 1.84 -15.48
N GLY A 707 -27.88 3.16 -15.58
CA GLY A 707 -28.74 4.06 -14.84
C GLY A 707 -28.17 4.54 -13.52
N ASP A 708 -27.05 3.97 -13.07
CA ASP A 708 -26.36 4.45 -11.86
C ASP A 708 -25.82 5.86 -12.03
N VAL A 709 -25.73 6.55 -10.90
CA VAL A 709 -25.14 7.89 -10.81
C VAL A 709 -23.72 7.75 -10.30
N VAL A 710 -22.77 8.27 -11.08
CA VAL A 710 -21.34 8.28 -10.77
C VAL A 710 -20.93 9.71 -10.45
N HIS A 711 -20.32 9.89 -9.28
CA HIS A 711 -19.73 11.16 -8.87
C HIS A 711 -18.33 11.30 -9.47
N VAL A 712 -18.12 12.33 -10.28
CA VAL A 712 -16.83 12.68 -10.87
C VAL A 712 -16.16 13.74 -10.02
N ASN A 713 -14.91 13.49 -9.60
CA ASN A 713 -14.10 14.44 -8.86
C ASN A 713 -12.76 14.67 -9.58
N VAL A 714 -12.47 15.92 -9.92
CA VAL A 714 -11.23 16.35 -10.57
C VAL A 714 -10.52 17.35 -9.66
N LYS A 715 -9.29 17.04 -9.24
CA LYS A 715 -8.43 17.96 -8.49
C LYS A 715 -7.40 18.58 -9.43
N VAL A 716 -7.25 19.91 -9.41
CA VAL A 716 -6.36 20.65 -10.31
C VAL A 716 -5.47 21.61 -9.53
N GLY A 717 -4.16 21.54 -9.74
CA GLY A 717 -3.17 22.47 -9.19
C GLY A 717 -2.90 23.66 -10.13
N VAL A 718 -3.14 24.88 -9.66
CA VAL A 718 -2.88 26.13 -10.40
C VAL A 718 -1.78 26.96 -9.73
N PRO A 719 -0.58 27.08 -10.35
CA PRO A 719 0.50 27.94 -9.88
C PRO A 719 0.12 29.45 -9.86
N THR A 720 0.96 30.27 -9.21
CA THR A 720 0.74 31.73 -9.18
C THR A 720 0.89 32.34 -10.57
N GLY A 721 -0.05 33.20 -10.99
CA GLY A 721 0.04 33.92 -12.28
C GLY A 721 -0.28 33.04 -13.49
N GLU A 722 -0.77 31.82 -13.27
CA GLU A 722 -1.22 30.92 -14.33
C GLU A 722 -2.74 30.79 -14.35
N ILE A 723 -3.25 30.42 -15.52
CA ILE A 723 -4.65 30.10 -15.76
C ILE A 723 -4.69 28.68 -16.31
N VAL A 724 -5.61 27.84 -15.85
CA VAL A 724 -5.82 26.51 -16.45
C VAL A 724 -7.20 26.43 -17.06
N THR A 725 -7.28 25.87 -18.28
CA THR A 725 -8.53 25.40 -18.86
C THR A 725 -8.57 23.89 -18.73
N VAL A 726 -9.60 23.39 -18.05
CA VAL A 726 -9.83 21.97 -17.79
C VAL A 726 -10.92 21.51 -18.75
N VAL A 727 -10.65 20.42 -19.47
CA VAL A 727 -11.57 19.77 -20.41
C VAL A 727 -11.74 18.32 -19.97
N ASP A 728 -12.92 17.99 -19.47
CA ASP A 728 -13.32 16.63 -19.09
C ASP A 728 -14.15 16.03 -20.24
N THR A 729 -13.57 15.08 -20.98
CA THR A 729 -14.23 14.47 -22.14
C THR A 729 -14.92 13.19 -21.69
N LEU A 730 -16.24 13.28 -21.51
CA LEU A 730 -17.03 12.13 -21.07
C LEU A 730 -17.00 11.00 -22.11
N PRO A 731 -16.88 9.74 -21.67
CA PRO A 731 -17.09 8.60 -22.55
C PRO A 731 -18.57 8.55 -23.01
N LEU A 732 -18.87 7.83 -24.09
CA LEU A 732 -20.21 7.81 -24.70
C LEU A 732 -21.27 7.25 -23.73
N GLU A 733 -20.82 6.40 -22.83
CA GLU A 733 -21.58 5.72 -21.80
C GLU A 733 -22.02 6.64 -20.65
N PHE A 734 -21.42 7.83 -20.53
CA PHE A 734 -21.72 8.78 -19.47
C PHE A 734 -22.47 10.00 -19.98
N LYS A 735 -23.50 10.42 -19.24
CA LYS A 735 -24.24 11.64 -19.48
C LYS A 735 -24.26 12.54 -18.25
N HIS A 736 -23.72 13.75 -18.40
CA HIS A 736 -23.72 14.76 -17.34
C HIS A 736 -25.13 15.09 -16.83
N ILE A 737 -25.30 15.10 -15.50
CA ILE A 737 -26.52 15.53 -14.83
C ILE A 737 -26.46 17.04 -14.59
N LEU A 738 -27.26 17.79 -15.35
CA LEU A 738 -27.29 19.24 -15.28
C LEU A 738 -27.61 19.77 -13.87
N GLY A 739 -26.84 20.77 -13.43
CA GLY A 739 -27.05 21.45 -12.13
C GLY A 739 -26.30 20.83 -10.95
N THR A 740 -25.48 19.79 -11.18
CA THR A 740 -24.66 19.14 -10.15
C THR A 740 -23.23 19.68 -10.07
N PHE A 741 -22.81 20.50 -11.05
CA PHE A 741 -21.44 20.98 -11.15
C PHE A 741 -21.07 22.01 -10.05
N MET A 742 -19.99 21.72 -9.34
CA MET A 742 -19.43 22.50 -8.24
C MET A 742 -17.94 22.74 -8.46
N VAL A 743 -17.44 23.88 -7.98
CA VAL A 743 -16.01 24.15 -7.82
C VAL A 743 -15.76 24.59 -6.40
N ASP A 744 -14.88 23.89 -5.70
CA ASP A 744 -14.56 24.11 -4.28
C ASP A 744 -15.82 24.14 -3.38
N GLY A 745 -16.77 23.24 -3.67
CA GLY A 745 -18.05 23.15 -2.97
C GLY A 745 -19.05 24.28 -3.27
N VAL A 746 -18.77 25.15 -4.24
CA VAL A 746 -19.65 26.25 -4.65
C VAL A 746 -20.27 25.93 -6.03
N PRO A 747 -21.60 26.10 -6.20
CA PRO A 747 -22.25 25.91 -7.50
C PRO A 747 -21.62 26.78 -8.59
N ALA A 748 -21.24 26.16 -9.70
CA ALA A 748 -20.63 26.82 -10.86
C ALA A 748 -21.28 26.34 -12.16
N THR A 749 -21.11 27.11 -13.23
CA THR A 749 -21.66 26.77 -14.55
C THR A 749 -20.52 26.46 -15.51
N PRO A 750 -20.32 25.19 -15.92
CA PRO A 750 -19.35 24.83 -16.94
C PRO A 750 -19.89 25.17 -18.34
N VAL A 751 -18.99 25.21 -19.33
CA VAL A 751 -19.36 25.18 -20.74
C VAL A 751 -19.46 23.72 -21.16
N ILE A 752 -20.59 23.32 -21.74
CA ILE A 752 -20.82 21.96 -22.24
C ILE A 752 -20.83 22.00 -23.76
N ASP A 753 -19.93 21.27 -24.40
CA ASP A 753 -19.88 21.11 -25.86
C ASP A 753 -19.81 19.63 -26.23
N GLY A 754 -20.96 19.05 -26.61
CA GLY A 754 -21.06 17.60 -26.82
C GLY A 754 -20.81 16.82 -25.52
N HIS A 755 -19.74 16.01 -25.51
CA HIS A 755 -19.29 15.22 -24.35
C HIS A 755 -18.25 15.96 -23.50
N ASP A 756 -17.79 17.13 -23.93
CA ASP A 756 -16.77 17.90 -23.20
C ASP A 756 -17.42 18.80 -22.16
N ILE A 757 -16.94 18.69 -20.92
CA ILE A 757 -17.22 19.63 -19.83
C ILE A 757 -15.99 20.51 -19.64
N ILE A 758 -16.15 21.80 -19.93
CA ILE A 758 -15.05 22.76 -19.97
C ILE A 758 -15.20 23.78 -18.85
N TYR A 759 -14.14 23.99 -18.07
CA TYR A 759 -14.09 25.03 -17.04
C TYR A 759 -12.71 25.67 -16.95
N THR A 760 -12.66 26.99 -16.70
CA THR A 760 -11.41 27.75 -16.57
C THR A 760 -11.22 28.25 -15.16
N ILE A 761 -10.07 27.93 -14.57
CA ILE A 761 -9.68 28.36 -13.22
C ILE A 761 -8.57 29.41 -13.36
N THR A 762 -8.82 30.58 -12.77
CA THR A 762 -7.92 31.75 -12.83
C THR A 762 -7.29 32.09 -11.49
N THR A 763 -7.68 31.36 -10.44
CA THR A 763 -7.18 31.56 -9.08
C THR A 763 -6.07 30.56 -8.78
N ARG A 764 -5.06 31.01 -8.04
CA ARG A 764 -3.97 30.15 -7.57
C ARG A 764 -4.45 29.26 -6.41
N GLY A 765 -4.24 27.95 -6.53
CA GLY A 765 -4.57 26.98 -5.49
C GLY A 765 -4.74 25.57 -6.04
N VAL A 766 -4.98 24.60 -5.15
CA VAL A 766 -5.56 23.32 -5.54
C VAL A 766 -7.07 23.50 -5.52
N HIS A 767 -7.71 23.22 -6.65
CA HIS A 767 -9.13 23.38 -6.87
C HIS A 767 -9.78 22.03 -7.10
N THR A 768 -10.97 21.83 -6.58
CA THR A 768 -11.74 20.59 -6.78
C THR A 768 -12.98 20.89 -7.61
N MET A 769 -13.09 20.26 -8.78
CA MET A 769 -14.28 20.26 -9.63
C MET A 769 -15.05 18.98 -9.39
N GLU A 770 -16.36 19.10 -9.15
CA GLU A 770 -17.24 17.97 -8.83
C GLU A 770 -18.52 18.05 -9.65
N PHE A 771 -18.97 16.93 -10.21
CA PHE A 771 -20.26 16.83 -10.90
C PHE A 771 -20.71 15.37 -11.02
N ASP A 772 -22.00 15.18 -11.27
CA ASP A 772 -22.57 13.84 -11.40
C ASP A 772 -22.79 13.49 -12.87
N VAL A 773 -22.50 12.24 -13.23
CA VAL A 773 -22.84 11.66 -14.51
C VAL A 773 -23.75 10.46 -14.29
N LYS A 774 -24.64 10.19 -15.24
CA LYS A 774 -25.46 8.99 -15.27
C LYS A 774 -24.90 8.01 -16.28
N VAL A 775 -24.82 6.73 -15.93
CA VAL A 775 -24.52 5.65 -16.88
C VAL A 775 -25.70 5.50 -17.83
N THR A 776 -25.48 5.75 -19.13
CA THR A 776 -26.52 5.73 -20.17
C THR A 776 -26.34 4.62 -21.19
N GLU A 777 -25.20 3.96 -21.21
CA GLU A 777 -24.94 2.77 -22.03
C GLU A 777 -24.18 1.74 -21.17
N ALA A 778 -24.45 0.47 -21.39
CA ALA A 778 -23.76 -0.66 -20.74
C ALA A 778 -23.53 -1.76 -21.79
N TYR A 779 -22.90 -2.86 -21.40
CA TYR A 779 -22.40 -3.88 -22.32
C TYR A 779 -22.75 -5.30 -21.88
N TRP A 780 -22.49 -6.29 -22.74
CA TRP A 780 -22.81 -7.71 -22.52
C TRP A 780 -21.74 -8.42 -21.65
N GLU A 781 -20.56 -7.83 -21.53
CA GLU A 781 -19.52 -8.22 -20.56
C GLU A 781 -19.15 -6.99 -19.72
N GLY A 782 -18.66 -7.21 -18.50
CA GLY A 782 -18.18 -6.12 -17.65
C GLY A 782 -17.12 -5.32 -18.40
N ARG A 783 -17.40 -4.05 -18.67
CA ARG A 783 -16.54 -3.21 -19.49
C ARG A 783 -15.98 -2.06 -18.68
N GLU A 784 -14.66 -1.99 -18.66
CA GLU A 784 -13.96 -0.82 -18.15
C GLU A 784 -14.11 0.34 -19.15
N VAL A 785 -14.67 1.45 -18.67
CA VAL A 785 -14.83 2.70 -19.40
C VAL A 785 -14.05 3.78 -18.71
N CYS A 786 -13.09 4.37 -19.41
CA CYS A 786 -12.20 5.39 -18.88
C CYS A 786 -12.65 6.80 -19.26
N ASN A 787 -12.82 7.66 -18.26
CA ASN A 787 -13.10 9.08 -18.44
C ASN A 787 -11.79 9.86 -18.31
N VAL A 788 -11.45 10.66 -19.33
CA VAL A 788 -10.19 11.39 -19.44
C VAL A 788 -10.42 12.87 -19.17
N VAL A 789 -9.50 13.51 -18.46
CA VAL A 789 -9.49 14.95 -18.26
C VAL A 789 -8.14 15.53 -18.66
N VAL A 790 -8.16 16.64 -19.39
CA VAL A 790 -6.96 17.37 -19.80
C VAL A 790 -7.00 18.78 -19.20
N GLY A 791 -5.89 19.17 -18.56
CA GLY A 791 -5.65 20.54 -18.14
C GLY A 791 -4.61 21.19 -19.05
N THR A 792 -4.91 22.37 -19.60
CA THR A 792 -3.94 23.19 -20.34
C THR A 792 -3.67 24.47 -19.55
N TRP A 793 -2.42 24.69 -19.14
CA TRP A 793 -2.00 25.87 -18.38
C TRP A 793 -1.46 26.96 -19.30
N TYR A 794 -1.81 28.20 -18.99
CA TYR A 794 -1.42 29.40 -19.71
C TYR A 794 -0.74 30.39 -18.77
N ASP A 795 0.20 31.16 -19.30
CA ASP A 795 0.76 32.33 -18.61
C ASP A 795 -0.17 33.54 -18.65
N GLU A 796 0.18 34.61 -17.94
CA GLU A 796 -0.58 35.88 -17.92
C GLU A 796 -0.74 36.53 -19.31
N THR A 797 0.02 36.10 -20.32
CA THR A 797 -0.04 36.59 -21.69
C THR A 797 -0.87 35.70 -22.62
N GLY A 798 -1.35 34.56 -22.13
CA GLY A 798 -2.17 33.59 -22.87
C GLY A 798 -1.36 32.57 -23.68
N ILE A 799 -0.07 32.41 -23.38
CA ILE A 799 0.78 31.38 -24.00
C ILE A 799 0.65 30.08 -23.20
N VAL A 800 0.45 28.96 -23.90
CA VAL A 800 0.43 27.62 -23.28
C VAL A 800 1.81 27.33 -22.67
N ILE A 801 1.83 27.03 -21.37
CA ILE A 801 3.02 26.67 -20.63
C ILE A 801 3.17 25.15 -20.55
N ASP A 802 2.05 24.45 -20.32
CA ASP A 802 2.04 23.01 -20.05
C ASP A 802 0.67 22.39 -20.33
N GLU A 803 0.64 21.08 -20.53
CA GLU A 803 -0.58 20.29 -20.71
C GLU A 803 -0.44 18.94 -20.02
N LEU A 804 -1.37 18.61 -19.13
CA LEU A 804 -1.36 17.37 -18.36
C LEU A 804 -2.71 16.66 -18.49
N GLU A 805 -2.68 15.35 -18.41
CA GLU A 805 -3.85 14.48 -18.54
C GLU A 805 -3.97 13.58 -17.31
N ALA A 806 -5.21 13.35 -16.84
CA ALA A 806 -5.54 12.33 -15.86
C ALA A 806 -6.73 11.50 -16.33
N THR A 807 -6.73 10.23 -15.97
CA THR A 807 -7.74 9.27 -16.42
C THR A 807 -8.22 8.47 -15.22
N ALA A 808 -9.54 8.31 -15.10
CA ALA A 808 -10.15 7.42 -14.13
C ALA A 808 -11.10 6.48 -14.86
N CYS A 809 -11.05 5.20 -14.52
CA CYS A 809 -11.87 4.18 -15.15
C CYS A 809 -12.97 3.69 -14.22
N PHE A 810 -14.10 3.35 -14.81
CA PHE A 810 -15.29 2.85 -14.16
C PHE A 810 -15.66 1.52 -14.80
N ILE A 811 -15.93 0.51 -13.99
CA ILE A 811 -16.40 -0.78 -14.50
C ILE A 811 -17.91 -0.70 -14.63
N ILE A 812 -18.38 -0.63 -15.88
CA ILE A 812 -19.79 -0.83 -16.16
C ILE A 812 -20.03 -2.33 -16.15
N HIS A 813 -20.71 -2.81 -15.11
CA HIS A 813 -21.11 -4.21 -15.03
C HIS A 813 -22.04 -4.54 -16.19
N ALA A 814 -21.94 -5.77 -16.67
CA ALA A 814 -22.82 -6.23 -17.73
C ALA A 814 -24.27 -6.09 -17.30
N PHE A 815 -25.17 -5.78 -18.22
CA PHE A 815 -26.60 -6.03 -17.97
C PHE A 815 -26.79 -7.52 -17.64
N GLU A 816 -27.84 -7.89 -16.89
CA GLU A 816 -28.31 -9.27 -16.91
C GLU A 816 -28.69 -9.62 -18.36
N GLU A 817 -27.77 -10.29 -19.06
CA GLU A 817 -27.99 -10.81 -20.41
C GLU A 817 -28.90 -12.04 -20.30
N LEU A 818 -30.17 -11.88 -20.69
CA LEU A 818 -31.00 -13.04 -21.00
C LEU A 818 -30.63 -13.51 -22.40
N SER A 819 -29.59 -14.34 -22.47
CA SER A 819 -29.24 -15.05 -23.70
C SER A 819 -30.16 -16.24 -23.88
N LYS A 820 -30.94 -16.24 -24.96
CA LYS A 820 -31.62 -17.41 -25.48
C LYS A 820 -30.92 -17.84 -26.74
N SER A 821 -29.90 -18.68 -26.58
CA SER A 821 -29.39 -19.44 -27.71
C SER A 821 -30.37 -20.57 -28.02
N VAL A 822 -30.79 -20.68 -29.29
CA VAL A 822 -31.05 -22.00 -29.85
C VAL A 822 -29.66 -22.55 -30.23
N SER A 823 -28.89 -22.93 -29.21
CA SER A 823 -27.81 -23.89 -29.34
C SER A 823 -28.24 -25.12 -28.58
N ILE A 824 -28.02 -26.29 -29.18
CA ILE A 824 -28.24 -27.54 -28.50
C ILE A 824 -26.97 -27.77 -27.67
N ASP A 825 -26.83 -27.08 -26.53
CA ASP A 825 -25.63 -27.19 -25.67
C ASP A 825 -25.83 -28.18 -24.51
N CYS A 826 -26.97 -28.85 -24.47
CA CYS A 826 -27.18 -30.07 -23.67
C CYS A 826 -27.62 -31.20 -24.61
N GLU A 827 -26.89 -31.39 -25.72
CA GLU A 827 -27.07 -32.57 -26.57
C GLU A 827 -26.90 -33.85 -25.73
N PRO A 828 -27.65 -34.92 -26.05
CA PRO A 828 -27.40 -36.21 -25.44
C PRO A 828 -25.95 -36.63 -25.63
N VAL A 829 -25.22 -36.80 -24.53
CA VAL A 829 -23.83 -37.25 -24.58
C VAL A 829 -23.82 -38.77 -24.72
N TYR A 830 -23.01 -39.27 -25.63
CA TYR A 830 -22.79 -40.70 -25.83
C TYR A 830 -21.49 -41.13 -25.16
N LEU A 831 -21.60 -41.87 -24.05
CA LEU A 831 -20.47 -42.36 -23.29
C LEU A 831 -20.19 -43.81 -23.68
N TYR A 832 -19.07 -44.04 -24.36
CA TYR A 832 -18.67 -45.38 -24.78
C TYR A 832 -17.93 -46.09 -23.66
N VAL A 833 -18.05 -47.41 -23.61
CA VAL A 833 -17.23 -48.24 -22.70
C VAL A 833 -15.75 -47.98 -22.96
N ASN A 834 -15.05 -47.53 -21.91
CA ASN A 834 -13.64 -47.18 -21.94
C ASN A 834 -12.78 -47.98 -20.95
N GLU A 835 -13.41 -48.74 -20.04
CA GLU A 835 -12.71 -49.59 -19.07
C GLU A 835 -13.24 -51.04 -19.08
N GLU A 836 -12.32 -51.99 -18.96
CA GLU A 836 -12.63 -53.41 -18.73
C GLU A 836 -11.99 -53.88 -17.42
N ILE A 837 -12.80 -54.49 -16.56
CA ILE A 837 -12.39 -55.07 -15.29
C ILE A 837 -12.49 -56.60 -15.40
N PRO A 838 -11.36 -57.32 -15.46
CA PRO A 838 -11.35 -58.78 -15.54
C PRO A 838 -11.83 -59.39 -14.22
N LEU A 839 -12.95 -60.10 -14.21
CA LEU A 839 -13.46 -60.71 -12.96
C LEU A 839 -12.90 -62.12 -12.72
N TRP A 840 -12.59 -62.90 -13.76
CA TRP A 840 -12.11 -64.31 -13.66
C TRP A 840 -10.88 -64.61 -14.54
N ASP A 841 -9.94 -65.44 -14.04
CA ASP A 841 -8.64 -65.74 -14.68
C ASP A 841 -8.54 -67.11 -15.40
N HIS A 842 -9.62 -67.92 -15.43
CA HIS A 842 -9.52 -69.32 -15.85
C HIS A 842 -10.73 -69.87 -16.62
N TRP A 843 -10.88 -69.51 -17.91
CA TRP A 843 -11.54 -70.37 -18.91
C TRP A 843 -10.76 -70.38 -20.23
N THR A 844 -10.16 -71.52 -20.56
CA THR A 844 -9.37 -71.73 -21.79
C THR A 844 -10.25 -72.09 -22.98
N LYS A 845 -10.67 -71.10 -23.77
CA LYS A 845 -10.75 -71.15 -25.25
C LYS A 845 -11.19 -69.79 -25.82
N TYR A 846 -10.40 -69.31 -26.78
CA TYR A 846 -10.48 -68.02 -27.46
C TYR A 846 -11.88 -67.61 -27.97
N GLY A 847 -12.37 -66.45 -27.52
CA GLY A 847 -12.38 -65.26 -28.37
C GLY A 847 -11.11 -64.46 -28.07
N THR A 848 -10.47 -63.84 -29.05
CA THR A 848 -9.32 -62.97 -28.81
C THR A 848 -9.75 -61.83 -27.87
N SER A 849 -8.92 -61.55 -26.85
CA SER A 849 -8.99 -60.38 -25.96
C SER A 849 -9.69 -59.18 -26.62
N PRO A 850 -10.60 -58.46 -25.95
CA PRO A 850 -11.11 -57.21 -26.51
C PRO A 850 -9.90 -56.33 -26.84
N TYR A 851 -9.80 -55.97 -28.12
CA TYR A 851 -8.72 -55.15 -28.63
C TYR A 851 -9.20 -53.70 -28.45
N LEU A 852 -8.75 -53.05 -27.37
CA LEU A 852 -8.90 -51.61 -27.18
C LEU A 852 -7.98 -50.92 -28.21
N ASP A 853 -8.49 -50.68 -29.43
CA ASP A 853 -7.77 -49.90 -30.44
C ASP A 853 -8.28 -48.45 -30.47
N ALA A 854 -7.37 -47.51 -30.65
CA ALA A 854 -7.60 -46.07 -30.51
C ALA A 854 -8.26 -45.46 -31.76
N ILE A 855 -9.53 -45.76 -32.02
CA ILE A 855 -10.32 -45.11 -33.09
C ILE A 855 -11.62 -44.53 -32.52
N GLU A 856 -12.04 -43.38 -33.08
CA GLU A 856 -13.11 -42.45 -32.64
C GLU A 856 -14.52 -43.02 -32.34
N ASP A 857 -14.79 -44.32 -32.56
CA ASP A 857 -16.15 -44.89 -32.48
C ASP A 857 -16.34 -46.01 -31.43
N GLY A 858 -15.38 -46.20 -30.51
CA GLY A 858 -15.55 -47.04 -29.31
C GLY A 858 -15.15 -48.52 -29.44
N SER A 859 -15.09 -49.20 -28.28
CA SER A 859 -14.56 -50.56 -28.06
C SER A 859 -15.53 -51.66 -28.51
N TYR A 860 -15.06 -52.74 -29.17
CA TYR A 860 -15.88 -53.92 -29.49
C TYR A 860 -15.75 -55.05 -28.46
N ILE A 861 -16.87 -55.69 -28.14
CA ILE A 861 -17.03 -56.83 -27.22
C ILE A 861 -17.48 -58.06 -28.02
N GLU A 862 -16.64 -59.09 -28.12
CA GLU A 862 -16.90 -60.31 -28.89
C GLU A 862 -16.94 -61.56 -28.00
N GLY A 863 -17.93 -62.44 -28.19
CA GLY A 863 -18.06 -63.71 -27.46
C GLY A 863 -18.03 -64.93 -28.39
N TRP A 864 -17.27 -65.97 -28.02
CA TRP A 864 -17.16 -67.23 -28.78
C TRP A 864 -17.52 -68.43 -27.89
N ASP A 865 -18.27 -69.40 -28.46
CA ASP A 865 -18.52 -70.77 -27.95
C ASP A 865 -18.81 -70.93 -26.44
N TYR A 866 -20.08 -71.17 -26.09
CA TYR A 866 -20.57 -71.62 -24.76
C TYR A 866 -19.98 -70.94 -23.51
N CYS A 867 -20.86 -70.14 -22.90
CA CYS A 867 -20.91 -69.68 -21.50
C CYS A 867 -20.21 -68.33 -21.19
N MET A 868 -20.99 -67.44 -20.58
CA MET A 868 -20.54 -66.44 -19.59
C MET A 868 -19.48 -65.43 -20.07
N LEU A 869 -19.92 -64.37 -20.77
CA LEU A 869 -19.23 -63.09 -20.68
C LEU A 869 -19.22 -62.70 -19.19
N SER A 870 -18.02 -62.49 -18.64
CA SER A 870 -17.78 -62.47 -17.18
C SER A 870 -16.79 -61.38 -16.76
N ASN A 871 -16.78 -60.25 -17.48
CA ASN A 871 -16.05 -59.06 -17.08
C ASN A 871 -17.04 -57.91 -16.83
N ALA A 872 -16.67 -57.01 -15.93
CA ALA A 872 -17.39 -55.77 -15.73
C ALA A 872 -16.80 -54.69 -16.65
N TYR A 873 -17.67 -53.86 -17.21
CA TYR A 873 -17.32 -52.78 -18.13
C TYR A 873 -17.75 -51.44 -17.53
N GLY A 874 -16.83 -50.48 -17.48
CA GLY A 874 -17.03 -49.15 -16.89
C GLY A 874 -17.16 -48.05 -17.94
N PHE A 875 -17.65 -46.88 -17.49
CA PHE A 875 -17.85 -45.66 -18.27
C PHE A 875 -17.21 -44.42 -17.59
N GLU A 876 -16.15 -44.60 -16.80
CA GLU A 876 -15.49 -43.59 -15.93
C GLU A 876 -14.91 -42.37 -16.69
N ASP A 877 -14.57 -41.29 -15.96
CA ASP A 877 -13.98 -39.99 -16.41
C ASP A 877 -14.94 -38.90 -16.94
N ILE A 878 -16.16 -38.80 -16.42
CA ILE A 878 -17.17 -37.80 -16.80
C ILE A 878 -17.08 -36.57 -15.87
N THR A 879 -17.09 -35.37 -16.46
CA THR A 879 -17.32 -34.08 -15.78
C THR A 879 -18.45 -33.34 -16.51
N LEU A 880 -19.57 -33.08 -15.83
CA LEU A 880 -20.82 -32.60 -16.43
C LEU A 880 -21.06 -31.09 -16.31
N GLY A 881 -20.22 -30.37 -15.56
CA GLY A 881 -20.42 -28.94 -15.32
C GLY A 881 -21.76 -28.66 -14.64
N GLU A 882 -22.51 -27.68 -15.13
CA GLU A 882 -23.82 -27.27 -14.58
C GLU A 882 -25.02 -28.08 -15.11
N CYS A 883 -24.80 -29.09 -15.96
CA CYS A 883 -25.87 -29.89 -16.56
C CYS A 883 -26.45 -30.91 -15.57
N THR A 884 -27.78 -31.00 -15.46
CA THR A 884 -28.47 -32.02 -14.65
C THR A 884 -28.90 -33.17 -15.53
N ILE A 885 -28.60 -34.43 -15.18
CA ILE A 885 -28.98 -35.60 -16.01
C ILE A 885 -30.47 -35.89 -15.82
N SER A 886 -31.23 -35.96 -16.92
CA SER A 886 -32.65 -36.33 -16.90
C SER A 886 -32.87 -37.82 -17.12
N LYS A 887 -32.02 -38.45 -17.95
CA LYS A 887 -32.22 -39.84 -18.34
C LYS A 887 -30.95 -40.50 -18.89
N VAL A 888 -30.76 -41.78 -18.57
CA VAL A 888 -29.64 -42.59 -19.09
C VAL A 888 -30.17 -43.83 -19.80
N THR A 889 -29.82 -43.99 -21.08
CA THR A 889 -30.25 -45.13 -21.92
C THR A 889 -29.03 -45.95 -22.35
N LEU A 890 -29.07 -47.28 -22.18
CA LEU A 890 -28.03 -48.17 -22.69
C LEU A 890 -28.27 -48.49 -24.18
N GLU A 891 -27.22 -48.45 -24.99
CA GLU A 891 -27.26 -48.81 -26.40
C GLU A 891 -26.08 -49.71 -26.77
N GLY A 892 -26.35 -50.73 -27.59
CA GLY A 892 -25.33 -51.61 -28.15
C GLY A 892 -25.41 -51.67 -29.67
N TYR A 893 -24.28 -51.52 -30.35
CA TYR A 893 -24.16 -51.79 -31.77
C TYR A 893 -23.95 -53.29 -31.96
N THR A 894 -24.99 -54.02 -32.35
CA THR A 894 -24.94 -55.48 -32.35
C THR A 894 -24.93 -56.04 -33.76
N ASN A 895 -24.19 -57.14 -33.93
CA ASN A 895 -24.04 -57.88 -35.18
C ASN A 895 -24.38 -59.35 -34.95
N GLY A 896 -25.36 -59.85 -35.69
CA GLY A 896 -25.88 -61.21 -35.53
C GLY A 896 -25.58 -62.07 -36.76
N PRO A 897 -25.40 -63.39 -36.60
CA PRO A 897 -25.29 -64.29 -37.75
C PRO A 897 -26.54 -64.14 -38.63
N TYR A 898 -26.33 -63.94 -39.94
CA TYR A 898 -27.28 -63.45 -40.96
C TYR A 898 -28.66 -64.14 -41.07
N ASP A 899 -28.99 -65.14 -40.25
CA ASP A 899 -30.23 -65.91 -40.31
C ASP A 899 -30.90 -66.22 -38.95
N GLN A 900 -30.38 -65.80 -37.78
CA GLN A 900 -30.96 -66.16 -36.47
C GLN A 900 -30.84 -65.06 -35.39
N ASP A 901 -31.81 -65.10 -34.46
CA ASP A 901 -31.99 -64.17 -33.34
C ASP A 901 -31.01 -64.47 -32.19
N CYS A 902 -30.32 -63.45 -31.67
CA CYS A 902 -29.40 -63.56 -30.53
C CYS A 902 -29.68 -62.48 -29.47
N ASP A 903 -29.57 -62.85 -28.19
CA ASP A 903 -29.78 -61.97 -27.03
C ASP A 903 -28.52 -61.87 -26.15
N PHE A 904 -28.17 -60.65 -25.79
CA PHE A 904 -27.12 -60.31 -24.82
C PHE A 904 -27.79 -59.66 -23.61
N ASP A 905 -27.96 -60.41 -22.53
CA ASP A 905 -28.49 -59.87 -21.28
C ASP A 905 -27.44 -58.96 -20.63
N VAL A 906 -27.85 -57.78 -20.19
CA VAL A 906 -26.96 -56.85 -19.49
C VAL A 906 -27.42 -56.73 -18.04
N TYR A 907 -26.49 -56.77 -17.12
CA TYR A 907 -26.71 -56.62 -15.69
C TYR A 907 -25.82 -55.51 -15.12
N THR A 908 -26.20 -54.91 -14.00
CA THR A 908 -25.28 -54.06 -13.21
C THR A 908 -24.24 -54.92 -12.50
N TYR A 909 -23.09 -54.36 -12.16
CA TYR A 909 -22.09 -54.98 -11.27
C TYR A 909 -21.74 -53.99 -10.15
N PRO A 910 -21.62 -54.43 -8.89
CA PRO A 910 -21.68 -55.81 -8.40
C PRO A 910 -23.10 -56.33 -8.09
N ASP A 911 -24.15 -55.54 -8.31
CA ASP A 911 -25.49 -55.81 -7.78
C ASP A 911 -26.35 -56.78 -8.63
N PHE A 912 -25.95 -57.04 -9.89
CA PHE A 912 -26.62 -57.95 -10.82
C PHE A 912 -28.09 -57.61 -11.13
N ASP A 913 -28.46 -56.32 -11.10
CA ASP A 913 -29.77 -55.87 -11.56
C ASP A 913 -29.87 -55.98 -13.08
N TRP A 914 -30.93 -56.59 -13.60
CA TRP A 914 -31.07 -56.84 -15.03
C TRP A 914 -31.53 -55.59 -15.77
N LEU A 915 -30.69 -55.09 -16.67
CA LEU A 915 -30.91 -53.91 -17.52
C LEU A 915 -31.63 -54.24 -18.84
N GLY A 916 -31.94 -55.52 -19.09
CA GLY A 916 -32.60 -56.01 -20.30
C GLY A 916 -31.64 -56.72 -21.26
N SER A 917 -32.14 -57.09 -22.45
CA SER A 917 -31.34 -57.80 -23.45
C SER A 917 -31.08 -56.95 -24.70
N LEU A 918 -29.83 -56.78 -25.12
CA LEU A 918 -29.49 -56.25 -26.44
C LEU A 918 -29.70 -57.37 -27.47
N TYR A 919 -30.31 -57.06 -28.60
CA TYR A 919 -30.75 -58.06 -29.58
C TYR A 919 -30.07 -57.90 -30.93
N ALA A 920 -29.47 -58.97 -31.46
CA ALA A 920 -28.84 -58.98 -32.78
C ALA A 920 -29.62 -59.83 -33.79
N LYS A 921 -29.88 -59.27 -34.98
CA LYS A 921 -30.48 -59.99 -36.12
C LYS A 921 -30.11 -59.36 -37.46
N GLY A 922 -29.22 -60.02 -38.20
CA GLY A 922 -28.81 -59.55 -39.53
C GLY A 922 -27.74 -58.47 -39.47
N ALA A 923 -27.86 -57.43 -40.31
CA ALA A 923 -26.84 -56.40 -40.47
C ALA A 923 -26.59 -55.60 -39.17
N PRO A 924 -25.36 -55.11 -38.95
CA PRO A 924 -25.01 -54.34 -37.75
C PRO A 924 -25.93 -53.13 -37.53
N ALA A 925 -26.48 -53.01 -36.32
CA ALA A 925 -27.39 -51.91 -35.96
C ALA A 925 -27.30 -51.56 -34.46
N TRP A 926 -27.53 -50.30 -34.15
CA TRP A 926 -27.72 -49.83 -32.78
C TRP A 926 -29.07 -50.34 -32.26
N VAL A 927 -29.04 -50.97 -31.10
CA VAL A 927 -30.23 -51.48 -30.42
C VAL A 927 -30.19 -51.07 -28.95
N THR A 928 -31.36 -50.79 -28.40
CA THR A 928 -31.57 -50.61 -26.96
C THR A 928 -32.01 -51.93 -26.33
N PRO A 929 -31.80 -52.13 -25.02
CA PRO A 929 -32.28 -53.30 -24.32
C PRO A 929 -33.78 -53.46 -24.46
N ARG A 930 -34.21 -54.70 -24.71
CA ARG A 930 -35.62 -55.08 -24.77
C ARG A 930 -36.07 -55.73 -23.46
N TRP A 931 -37.38 -55.68 -23.20
CA TRP A 931 -38.13 -56.38 -22.15
C TRP A 931 -38.11 -55.74 -20.76
N VAL A 932 -37.15 -54.86 -20.51
CA VAL A 932 -37.21 -53.84 -19.45
C VAL A 932 -37.31 -52.49 -20.17
N GLY A 933 -38.11 -51.55 -19.66
CA GLY A 933 -38.18 -50.21 -20.24
C GLY A 933 -36.75 -49.66 -20.31
N ALA A 934 -36.30 -49.24 -21.50
CA ALA A 934 -34.91 -49.07 -21.91
C ALA A 934 -34.05 -48.04 -21.14
N ASP A 935 -34.48 -47.65 -19.95
CA ASP A 935 -33.93 -46.58 -19.14
C ASP A 935 -33.12 -47.17 -17.98
N VAL A 936 -31.80 -47.01 -18.04
CA VAL A 936 -30.85 -47.41 -16.99
C VAL A 936 -31.13 -46.62 -15.72
N SER A 937 -31.40 -45.32 -15.84
CA SER A 937 -31.72 -44.47 -14.68
C SER A 937 -33.05 -44.84 -14.01
N GLY A 938 -33.93 -45.57 -14.70
CA GLY A 938 -35.13 -46.16 -14.08
C GLY A 938 -34.85 -47.37 -13.20
N ILE A 939 -33.67 -48.00 -13.33
CA ILE A 939 -33.25 -49.21 -12.60
C ILE A 939 -32.15 -48.86 -11.59
N VAL A 940 -31.24 -47.95 -11.96
CA VAL A 940 -30.12 -47.44 -11.15
C VAL A 940 -30.25 -45.90 -11.09
N PRO A 941 -31.09 -45.35 -10.20
CA PRO A 941 -31.33 -43.90 -10.13
C PRO A 941 -30.07 -43.06 -9.84
N GLU A 942 -29.05 -43.67 -9.26
CA GLU A 942 -27.76 -43.06 -8.97
C GLU A 942 -27.08 -42.51 -10.24
N THR A 943 -27.36 -43.10 -11.41
CA THR A 943 -26.84 -42.64 -12.71
C THR A 943 -27.44 -41.29 -13.16
N LEU A 944 -28.33 -40.67 -12.38
CA LEU A 944 -28.75 -39.28 -12.59
C LEU A 944 -27.77 -38.26 -11.96
N THR A 945 -26.64 -38.73 -11.44
CA THR A 945 -25.55 -37.90 -10.91
C THR A 945 -24.23 -38.21 -11.63
N GLU A 946 -23.33 -37.23 -11.70
CA GLU A 946 -21.99 -37.42 -12.27
C GLU A 946 -21.23 -38.57 -11.59
N ALA A 947 -21.27 -38.60 -10.25
CA ALA A 947 -20.64 -39.67 -9.47
C ALA A 947 -21.24 -41.05 -9.78
N GLY A 948 -22.57 -41.16 -9.86
CA GLY A 948 -23.21 -42.44 -10.14
C GLY A 948 -23.10 -42.90 -11.59
N LEU A 949 -22.90 -42.00 -12.56
CA LEU A 949 -22.52 -42.37 -13.93
C LEU A 949 -21.10 -42.90 -13.98
N ASN A 950 -20.15 -42.22 -13.32
CA ASN A 950 -18.76 -42.66 -13.23
C ASN A 950 -18.66 -44.03 -12.53
N ASP A 951 -19.44 -44.26 -11.47
CA ASP A 951 -19.44 -45.52 -10.75
C ASP A 951 -20.19 -46.68 -11.46
N LEU A 952 -20.86 -46.44 -12.60
CA LEU A 952 -21.67 -47.46 -13.26
C LEU A 952 -20.80 -48.51 -13.97
N GLN A 953 -20.94 -49.76 -13.53
CA GLN A 953 -20.33 -50.91 -14.17
C GLN A 953 -21.40 -51.91 -14.64
N VAL A 954 -21.23 -52.45 -15.84
CA VAL A 954 -22.15 -53.42 -16.44
C VAL A 954 -21.49 -54.75 -16.77
N LEU A 955 -22.23 -55.84 -16.55
CA LEU A 955 -21.87 -57.19 -16.92
C LEU A 955 -22.75 -57.63 -18.09
N VAL A 956 -22.13 -57.95 -19.23
CA VAL A 956 -22.85 -58.52 -20.39
C VAL A 956 -22.85 -60.03 -20.27
N HIS A 957 -23.96 -60.70 -20.58
CA HIS A 957 -24.11 -62.15 -20.56
C HIS A 957 -24.78 -62.63 -21.85
N PHE A 958 -24.08 -63.50 -22.57
CA PHE A 958 -24.57 -64.07 -23.82
C PHE A 958 -25.48 -65.29 -23.57
N TRP A 959 -26.73 -65.26 -24.06
CA TRP A 959 -27.68 -66.35 -23.90
C TRP A 959 -28.19 -66.91 -25.23
N THR A 960 -28.10 -68.23 -25.42
CA THR A 960 -28.76 -68.95 -26.53
C THR A 960 -29.92 -69.81 -26.02
N ALA A 961 -31.13 -69.56 -26.53
CA ALA A 961 -32.35 -70.18 -26.03
C ALA A 961 -32.43 -71.72 -26.14
N ASP A 962 -31.60 -72.35 -26.97
CA ASP A 962 -31.54 -73.81 -27.13
C ASP A 962 -30.26 -74.46 -26.58
N GLY A 963 -29.35 -73.65 -26.01
CA GLY A 963 -28.10 -74.12 -25.42
C GLY A 963 -27.22 -74.91 -26.39
N LEU A 964 -27.17 -74.55 -27.68
CA LEU A 964 -26.28 -75.11 -28.71
C LEU A 964 -25.09 -74.16 -29.02
N PRO A 965 -23.91 -74.67 -29.45
CA PRO A 965 -22.81 -73.82 -29.91
C PRO A 965 -23.19 -73.20 -31.26
N ARG A 966 -23.08 -71.87 -31.36
CA ARG A 966 -23.51 -71.09 -32.53
C ARG A 966 -22.43 -70.09 -32.93
N PRO A 967 -22.40 -69.63 -34.21
CA PRO A 967 -21.47 -68.60 -34.68
C PRO A 967 -21.52 -67.32 -33.82
N PRO A 968 -20.44 -66.51 -33.78
CA PRO A 968 -20.30 -65.42 -32.82
C PRO A 968 -21.39 -64.37 -33.03
N GLY A 969 -22.04 -63.99 -31.93
CA GLY A 969 -22.74 -62.72 -31.83
C GLY A 969 -21.75 -61.69 -31.29
N GLN A 970 -21.73 -60.51 -31.90
CA GLN A 970 -20.76 -59.46 -31.59
C GLN A 970 -21.50 -58.19 -31.17
N ILE A 971 -21.02 -57.54 -30.11
CA ILE A 971 -21.37 -56.16 -29.78
C ILE A 971 -20.17 -55.33 -30.22
N ASP A 972 -20.30 -54.64 -31.35
CA ASP A 972 -19.23 -53.83 -31.95
C ASP A 972 -18.97 -52.54 -31.16
N ALA A 973 -19.97 -52.03 -30.42
CA ALA A 973 -19.83 -50.90 -29.51
C ALA A 973 -20.92 -50.94 -28.43
N LEU A 974 -20.60 -50.51 -27.21
CA LEU A 974 -21.56 -50.32 -26.12
C LEU A 974 -21.43 -48.89 -25.59
N ARG A 975 -22.55 -48.18 -25.44
CA ARG A 975 -22.59 -46.80 -24.98
C ARG A 975 -23.79 -46.49 -24.10
N LEU A 976 -23.66 -45.45 -23.26
CA LEU A 976 -24.77 -44.79 -22.59
C LEU A 976 -25.14 -43.52 -23.38
N LYS A 977 -26.42 -43.33 -23.67
CA LYS A 977 -26.98 -42.06 -24.08
C LYS A 977 -27.48 -41.33 -22.83
N VAL A 978 -26.80 -40.26 -22.46
CA VAL A 978 -27.12 -39.41 -21.30
C VAL A 978 -27.87 -38.19 -21.80
N GLU A 979 -29.12 -38.06 -21.40
CA GLU A 979 -30.01 -36.93 -21.70
C GLU A 979 -30.06 -36.03 -20.45
N PHE A 980 -30.10 -34.71 -20.63
CA PHE A 980 -30.07 -33.73 -19.53
C PHE A 980 -31.44 -33.06 -19.32
N ASP A 981 -31.71 -32.60 -18.10
CA ASP A 981 -32.83 -31.71 -17.76
C ASP A 981 -32.43 -30.29 -18.18
N PRO A 982 -33.30 -29.56 -18.90
CA PRO A 982 -33.04 -28.15 -19.19
C PRO A 982 -33.14 -27.33 -17.89
N SER A 983 -32.06 -26.64 -17.52
CA SER A 983 -32.10 -25.67 -16.40
C SER A 983 -33.07 -24.52 -16.73
N PRO A 984 -34.02 -24.16 -15.86
CA PRO A 984 -34.80 -22.95 -16.03
C PRO A 984 -33.90 -21.71 -15.82
N MET A 985 -33.92 -20.78 -16.79
CA MET A 985 -33.42 -19.42 -16.58
C MET A 985 -34.41 -18.66 -15.69
N ASP A 986 -34.08 -18.51 -14.40
CA ASP A 986 -34.86 -17.70 -13.46
C ASP A 986 -34.20 -16.31 -13.32
N VAL A 987 -34.88 -15.25 -13.78
CA VAL A 987 -34.52 -13.85 -13.44
C VAL A 987 -35.34 -13.37 -12.25
N SER A 988 -34.91 -12.29 -11.59
CA SER A 988 -35.67 -11.72 -10.46
C SER A 988 -35.88 -10.21 -10.59
N THR A 989 -37.00 -9.73 -10.03
CA THR A 989 -37.28 -8.29 -9.84
C THR A 989 -38.01 -8.10 -8.49
N LYS A 990 -38.24 -6.87 -8.05
CA LYS A 990 -39.06 -6.58 -6.86
C LYS A 990 -40.46 -6.13 -7.28
N VAL A 991 -41.43 -6.31 -6.38
CA VAL A 991 -42.76 -5.75 -6.61
C VAL A 991 -42.66 -4.24 -6.84
N SER A 992 -43.45 -3.72 -7.78
CA SER A 992 -43.58 -2.29 -8.07
C SER A 992 -42.31 -1.56 -8.51
N THR A 993 -41.28 -2.26 -9.00
CA THR A 993 -40.08 -1.64 -9.58
C THR A 993 -40.08 -1.72 -11.09
N GLU A 994 -39.56 -0.68 -11.75
CA GLU A 994 -39.21 -0.74 -13.17
C GLU A 994 -37.93 -1.55 -13.31
N THR A 995 -37.97 -2.65 -14.05
CA THR A 995 -36.80 -3.48 -14.34
C THR A 995 -36.75 -3.74 -15.82
N GLN A 996 -35.58 -3.56 -16.40
CA GLN A 996 -35.32 -3.75 -17.82
C GLN A 996 -34.36 -4.93 -18.01
N TRP A 997 -34.66 -5.76 -18.99
CA TRP A 997 -33.87 -6.91 -19.40
C TRP A 997 -33.55 -6.83 -20.89
N THR A 998 -32.46 -7.48 -21.28
CA THR A 998 -32.13 -7.69 -22.69
C THR A 998 -32.45 -9.12 -23.07
N VAL A 999 -33.41 -9.34 -23.98
CA VAL A 999 -33.76 -10.67 -24.50
C VAL A 999 -33.09 -10.89 -25.84
N VAL A 1000 -32.14 -11.82 -25.88
CA VAL A 1000 -31.42 -12.20 -27.11
C VAL A 1000 -31.98 -13.51 -27.62
N MET A 1001 -32.40 -13.56 -28.89
CA MET A 1001 -32.76 -14.79 -29.61
C MET A 1001 -31.69 -15.08 -30.66
N GLN A 1002 -31.10 -16.28 -30.63
CA GLN A 1002 -30.11 -16.72 -31.61
C GLN A 1002 -30.51 -18.04 -32.26
N VAL A 1003 -30.34 -18.16 -33.58
CA VAL A 1003 -30.54 -19.39 -34.34
C VAL A 1003 -29.32 -19.66 -35.19
N THR A 1004 -28.71 -20.83 -35.00
CA THR A 1004 -27.62 -21.32 -35.84
C THR A 1004 -28.12 -22.47 -36.72
N ASN A 1005 -27.82 -22.44 -38.01
CA ASN A 1005 -28.07 -23.57 -38.89
C ASN A 1005 -26.97 -24.63 -38.70
N THR A 1006 -27.28 -25.70 -37.98
CA THR A 1006 -26.38 -26.83 -37.75
C THR A 1006 -26.51 -27.93 -38.81
N PHE A 1007 -27.45 -27.82 -39.76
CA PHE A 1007 -27.64 -28.77 -40.84
C PHE A 1007 -26.63 -28.55 -41.97
N SER A 1008 -26.32 -29.62 -42.70
CA SER A 1008 -25.46 -29.55 -43.90
C SER A 1008 -26.13 -28.89 -45.11
N TYR A 1009 -27.42 -28.54 -45.00
CA TYR A 1009 -28.23 -27.89 -46.03
C TYR A 1009 -28.78 -26.54 -45.55
N THR A 1010 -29.20 -25.69 -46.49
CA THR A 1010 -29.79 -24.37 -46.18
C THR A 1010 -31.17 -24.53 -45.54
N MET A 1011 -31.38 -23.93 -44.37
CA MET A 1011 -32.72 -23.76 -43.82
C MET A 1011 -33.43 -22.66 -44.61
N THR A 1012 -34.57 -22.98 -45.20
CA THR A 1012 -35.32 -22.02 -46.04
C THR A 1012 -36.57 -21.52 -45.33
N ASP A 1013 -36.94 -20.26 -45.55
CA ASP A 1013 -38.12 -19.64 -44.90
C ASP A 1013 -38.11 -19.76 -43.36
N VAL A 1014 -36.98 -19.40 -42.75
CA VAL A 1014 -36.76 -19.46 -41.31
C VAL A 1014 -37.55 -18.33 -40.62
N VAL A 1015 -38.44 -18.71 -39.70
CA VAL A 1015 -39.30 -17.79 -38.95
C VAL A 1015 -39.32 -18.18 -37.46
N ILE A 1016 -39.19 -17.19 -36.57
CA ILE A 1016 -39.39 -17.35 -35.13
C ILE A 1016 -40.63 -16.58 -34.69
N THR A 1017 -41.44 -17.20 -33.83
CA THR A 1017 -42.53 -16.52 -33.11
C THR A 1017 -42.41 -16.72 -31.61
N ASP A 1018 -42.68 -15.69 -30.82
CA ASP A 1018 -42.69 -15.75 -29.34
C ASP A 1018 -43.82 -14.86 -28.77
N SER A 1019 -44.23 -15.11 -27.53
CA SER A 1019 -45.22 -14.29 -26.82
C SER A 1019 -44.69 -13.94 -25.42
N PHE A 1020 -44.66 -12.65 -25.09
CA PHE A 1020 -44.21 -12.18 -23.77
C PHE A 1020 -45.37 -12.13 -22.78
N GLY A 1021 -45.06 -12.13 -21.48
CA GLY A 1021 -46.01 -11.89 -20.39
C GLY A 1021 -46.85 -10.63 -20.61
N ALA A 1022 -48.02 -10.56 -19.97
CA ALA A 1022 -48.86 -9.37 -20.07
C ALA A 1022 -48.25 -8.17 -19.33
N GLU A 1023 -47.35 -8.47 -18.40
CA GLU A 1023 -46.65 -7.59 -17.49
C GLU A 1023 -45.33 -7.05 -18.09
N ILE A 1024 -45.06 -7.32 -19.37
CA ILE A 1024 -43.82 -6.99 -20.07
C ILE A 1024 -44.11 -6.15 -21.32
N GLU A 1025 -43.36 -5.06 -21.51
CA GLU A 1025 -43.35 -4.26 -22.73
C GLU A 1025 -42.03 -4.38 -23.51
N ILE A 1026 -42.06 -4.04 -24.80
CA ILE A 1026 -40.87 -3.94 -25.65
C ILE A 1026 -40.44 -2.47 -25.69
N ASP A 1027 -39.21 -2.19 -25.29
CA ASP A 1027 -38.65 -0.84 -25.25
C ASP A 1027 -38.06 -0.41 -26.59
N ASP A 1028 -37.99 0.91 -26.79
CA ASP A 1028 -37.26 1.50 -27.92
C ASP A 1028 -35.75 1.59 -27.62
N PRO A 1029 -34.87 1.31 -28.61
CA PRO A 1029 -35.19 1.04 -30.01
C PRO A 1029 -35.63 -0.41 -30.26
N PHE A 1030 -36.64 -0.60 -31.13
CA PHE A 1030 -37.08 -1.93 -31.59
C PHE A 1030 -36.78 -2.21 -33.08
N PRO A 1031 -36.12 -3.35 -33.41
CA PRO A 1031 -35.31 -4.14 -32.48
C PRO A 1031 -34.10 -3.35 -31.99
N TYR A 1032 -33.53 -3.76 -30.87
CA TYR A 1032 -32.29 -3.16 -30.37
C TYR A 1032 -31.12 -3.48 -31.32
N SER A 1033 -31.04 -4.75 -31.75
CA SER A 1033 -30.19 -5.16 -32.86
C SER A 1033 -30.73 -6.39 -33.56
N ILE A 1034 -30.49 -6.53 -34.87
CA ILE A 1034 -30.89 -7.69 -35.67
C ILE A 1034 -29.82 -7.93 -36.73
N THR A 1035 -29.36 -9.17 -36.88
CA THR A 1035 -28.35 -9.52 -37.90
C THR A 1035 -29.00 -9.90 -39.23
N ASP A 1036 -30.17 -10.54 -39.19
CA ASP A 1036 -30.81 -11.14 -40.37
C ASP A 1036 -32.31 -10.91 -40.37
N GLY A 1037 -32.85 -10.68 -41.57
CA GLY A 1037 -34.29 -10.60 -41.79
C GLY A 1037 -34.97 -9.36 -41.21
N THR A 1038 -36.26 -9.49 -40.90
CA THR A 1038 -37.08 -8.42 -40.32
C THR A 1038 -37.91 -8.92 -39.15
N VAL A 1039 -38.05 -8.10 -38.13
CA VAL A 1039 -38.83 -8.43 -36.93
C VAL A 1039 -39.98 -7.43 -36.73
N SER A 1040 -41.11 -7.93 -36.26
CA SER A 1040 -42.29 -7.15 -35.92
C SER A 1040 -42.99 -7.75 -34.69
N TYR A 1041 -43.82 -6.96 -34.01
CA TYR A 1041 -44.70 -7.47 -32.97
C TYR A 1041 -46.10 -6.84 -33.05
N GLU A 1042 -47.09 -7.55 -32.52
CA GLU A 1042 -48.45 -7.06 -32.31
C GLU A 1042 -48.81 -7.13 -30.82
N THR A 1043 -49.48 -6.11 -30.30
CA THR A 1043 -50.06 -6.14 -28.94
C THR A 1043 -51.55 -6.50 -28.99
N LYS A 1044 -52.02 -7.44 -28.17
CA LYS A 1044 -53.45 -7.84 -28.14
C LYS A 1044 -54.06 -7.73 -26.74
N GLY A 1045 -55.36 -7.42 -26.69
CA GLY A 1045 -56.13 -7.36 -25.44
C GLY A 1045 -56.00 -6.03 -24.69
N LYS A 1046 -56.53 -5.99 -23.45
CA LYS A 1046 -56.50 -4.77 -22.60
C LYS A 1046 -55.16 -4.54 -21.92
N SER A 1047 -54.41 -5.60 -21.63
CA SER A 1047 -53.05 -5.58 -21.08
C SER A 1047 -51.97 -5.50 -22.16
N LYS A 1048 -52.34 -5.24 -23.44
CA LYS A 1048 -51.41 -5.10 -24.57
C LYS A 1048 -50.34 -6.20 -24.70
N LYS A 1049 -50.63 -7.44 -24.28
CA LYS A 1049 -49.71 -8.58 -24.38
C LYS A 1049 -49.03 -8.66 -25.74
N VAL A 1050 -47.70 -8.78 -25.75
CA VAL A 1050 -46.85 -8.72 -26.93
C VAL A 1050 -46.74 -10.09 -27.61
N PHE A 1051 -46.91 -10.11 -28.94
CA PHE A 1051 -46.69 -11.27 -29.81
C PHE A 1051 -45.66 -10.92 -30.88
N LEU A 1052 -44.49 -11.53 -30.79
CA LEU A 1052 -43.33 -11.27 -31.65
C LEU A 1052 -43.31 -12.22 -32.87
N THR A 1053 -42.91 -11.70 -34.02
CA THR A 1053 -42.59 -12.48 -35.23
C THR A 1053 -41.30 -11.96 -35.86
N TRP A 1054 -40.30 -12.83 -35.97
CA TRP A 1054 -39.02 -12.58 -36.62
C TRP A 1054 -38.88 -13.45 -37.87
N GLU A 1055 -38.91 -12.82 -39.04
CA GLU A 1055 -38.73 -13.48 -40.34
C GLU A 1055 -37.26 -13.36 -40.74
N ILE A 1056 -36.50 -14.45 -40.61
CA ILE A 1056 -35.04 -14.49 -40.87
C ILE A 1056 -34.78 -14.66 -42.37
N GLY A 1057 -35.57 -15.47 -43.06
CA GLY A 1057 -35.36 -15.81 -44.48
C GLY A 1057 -34.56 -17.11 -44.63
N ASP A 1058 -33.59 -17.17 -45.54
CA ASP A 1058 -32.77 -18.38 -45.74
C ASP A 1058 -31.49 -18.28 -44.89
N LEU A 1059 -31.12 -19.38 -44.21
CA LEU A 1059 -29.93 -19.46 -43.36
C LEU A 1059 -29.01 -20.60 -43.86
N LEU A 1060 -27.78 -20.30 -44.30
CA LEU A 1060 -26.86 -21.29 -44.87
C LEU A 1060 -26.22 -22.19 -43.79
N PRO A 1061 -25.69 -23.37 -44.15
CA PRO A 1061 -24.98 -24.24 -43.21
C PRO A 1061 -23.90 -23.49 -42.42
N GLY A 1062 -23.99 -23.55 -41.09
CA GLY A 1062 -23.07 -22.89 -40.17
C GLY A 1062 -23.33 -21.40 -39.91
N GLU A 1063 -24.29 -20.77 -40.61
CA GLU A 1063 -24.66 -19.37 -40.35
C GLU A 1063 -25.51 -19.23 -39.08
N THR A 1064 -25.37 -18.08 -38.42
CA THR A 1064 -26.07 -17.75 -37.18
C THR A 1064 -26.76 -16.41 -37.32
N ALA A 1065 -28.08 -16.41 -37.11
CA ALA A 1065 -28.90 -15.21 -37.02
C ALA A 1065 -29.13 -14.84 -35.54
N ARG A 1066 -29.07 -13.55 -35.20
CA ARG A 1066 -29.28 -13.01 -33.85
C ARG A 1066 -30.23 -11.82 -33.85
N LEU A 1067 -31.16 -11.81 -32.91
CA LEU A 1067 -32.09 -10.73 -32.60
C LEU A 1067 -31.94 -10.35 -31.13
N THR A 1068 -31.84 -9.06 -30.84
CA THR A 1068 -31.79 -8.53 -29.47
C THR A 1068 -32.94 -7.55 -29.27
N LEU A 1069 -33.68 -7.75 -28.19
CA LEU A 1069 -34.80 -6.91 -27.75
C LEU A 1069 -34.49 -6.34 -26.38
N LEU A 1070 -34.82 -5.07 -26.15
CA LEU A 1070 -34.95 -4.51 -24.81
C LEU A 1070 -36.40 -4.71 -24.37
N VAL A 1071 -36.60 -5.28 -23.18
CA VAL A 1071 -37.92 -5.47 -22.59
C VAL A 1071 -37.92 -4.98 -21.16
N SER A 1072 -39.03 -4.42 -20.69
CA SER A 1072 -39.14 -3.93 -19.33
C SER A 1072 -40.48 -4.33 -18.71
N THR A 1073 -40.57 -4.22 -17.39
CA THR A 1073 -41.85 -4.36 -16.65
C THR A 1073 -42.82 -3.25 -17.06
N ASP A 1074 -44.01 -3.63 -17.57
CA ASP A 1074 -45.02 -2.71 -18.11
C ASP A 1074 -45.80 -1.97 -17.00
N ILE A 1075 -46.31 -0.80 -17.35
CA ILE A 1075 -47.18 0.04 -16.53
C ILE A 1075 -48.64 -0.18 -16.96
N ASN A 1076 -49.46 -0.58 -16.01
CA ASN A 1076 -50.89 -0.77 -16.26
C ASN A 1076 -51.58 0.55 -16.68
N PRO A 1077 -52.79 0.51 -17.27
CA PRO A 1077 -53.50 1.72 -17.72
C PRO A 1077 -53.82 2.77 -16.63
N GLY A 1078 -53.60 2.44 -15.35
CA GLY A 1078 -53.73 3.34 -14.21
C GLY A 1078 -52.43 4.04 -13.80
N GLY A 1079 -51.29 3.75 -14.45
CA GLY A 1079 -49.99 4.37 -14.14
C GLY A 1079 -49.20 3.67 -13.03
N HIS A 1080 -49.49 2.40 -12.73
CA HIS A 1080 -48.78 1.61 -11.74
C HIS A 1080 -48.10 0.39 -12.39
N GLN A 1081 -46.93 0.00 -11.87
CA GLN A 1081 -46.21 -1.20 -12.31
C GLN A 1081 -47.05 -2.48 -12.20
N GLU A 1082 -47.00 -3.36 -13.20
CA GLU A 1082 -47.87 -4.56 -13.31
C GLU A 1082 -47.51 -5.65 -12.28
N TYR A 1083 -46.22 -5.87 -11.97
CA TYR A 1083 -45.80 -6.79 -10.90
C TYR A 1083 -46.08 -6.21 -9.51
N SER A 1084 -47.27 -6.51 -8.98
CA SER A 1084 -47.80 -5.91 -7.75
C SER A 1084 -47.81 -6.85 -6.54
N GLU A 1085 -47.53 -8.15 -6.75
CA GLU A 1085 -47.45 -9.16 -5.69
C GLU A 1085 -46.19 -10.04 -5.88
N PRO A 1086 -45.56 -10.53 -4.81
CA PRO A 1086 -44.45 -11.47 -4.94
C PRO A 1086 -44.92 -12.82 -5.50
N GLY A 1087 -44.13 -13.44 -6.36
CA GLY A 1087 -44.48 -14.70 -7.02
C GLY A 1087 -43.59 -15.00 -8.21
N ILE A 1088 -43.81 -16.14 -8.85
CA ILE A 1088 -43.11 -16.53 -10.09
C ILE A 1088 -44.07 -16.32 -11.24
N TYR A 1089 -43.66 -15.53 -12.23
CA TYR A 1089 -44.45 -15.13 -13.39
C TYR A 1089 -43.74 -15.53 -14.69
N GLU A 1090 -44.50 -15.77 -15.75
CA GLU A 1090 -43.96 -16.13 -17.06
C GLU A 1090 -43.53 -14.86 -17.81
N LEU A 1091 -42.22 -14.70 -18.05
CA LEU A 1091 -41.66 -13.59 -18.82
C LEU A 1091 -41.95 -13.76 -20.31
N ASN A 1092 -41.76 -14.96 -20.86
CA ASN A 1092 -42.22 -15.34 -22.20
C ASN A 1092 -42.63 -16.82 -22.32
N SER A 1093 -43.34 -17.14 -23.39
CA SER A 1093 -43.93 -18.45 -23.64
C SER A 1093 -42.98 -19.50 -24.22
N GLY A 1094 -41.75 -19.12 -24.54
CA GLY A 1094 -40.88 -19.91 -25.38
C GLY A 1094 -40.99 -19.53 -26.86
N ALA A 1095 -39.83 -19.36 -27.50
CA ALA A 1095 -39.74 -19.05 -28.91
C ALA A 1095 -39.93 -20.32 -29.73
N THR A 1096 -40.77 -20.23 -30.78
CA THR A 1096 -41.02 -21.28 -31.76
C THR A 1096 -40.32 -20.94 -33.06
N LEU A 1097 -39.32 -21.76 -33.44
CA LEU A 1097 -38.65 -21.74 -34.72
C LEU A 1097 -39.41 -22.61 -35.74
N LYS A 1098 -39.54 -22.14 -36.97
CA LYS A 1098 -40.03 -22.91 -38.13
C LYS A 1098 -39.14 -22.65 -39.33
N PHE A 1099 -38.87 -23.70 -40.12
CA PHE A 1099 -38.16 -23.60 -41.39
C PHE A 1099 -38.51 -24.78 -42.30
N ILE A 1100 -38.20 -24.68 -43.59
CA ILE A 1100 -38.36 -25.75 -44.57
C ILE A 1100 -37.00 -26.42 -44.80
N ASP A 1101 -36.98 -27.74 -44.62
CA ASP A 1101 -35.89 -28.63 -45.06
C ASP A 1101 -36.07 -28.92 -46.57
N PRO A 1102 -35.15 -28.42 -47.43
CA PRO A 1102 -35.24 -28.61 -48.88
C PRO A 1102 -34.88 -30.03 -49.34
N GLU A 1103 -34.19 -30.83 -48.51
CA GLU A 1103 -33.85 -32.22 -48.84
C GLU A 1103 -35.04 -33.17 -48.63
N GLN A 1104 -35.92 -32.84 -47.68
CA GLN A 1104 -37.11 -33.62 -47.33
C GLN A 1104 -38.44 -33.02 -47.81
N ASP A 1105 -38.44 -31.79 -48.35
CA ASP A 1105 -39.64 -31.01 -48.73
C ASP A 1105 -40.66 -30.93 -47.58
N MET A 1106 -40.16 -30.70 -46.36
CA MET A 1106 -40.94 -30.74 -45.13
C MET A 1106 -40.65 -29.53 -44.24
N GLN A 1107 -41.69 -28.97 -43.64
CA GLN A 1107 -41.56 -27.92 -42.62
C GLN A 1107 -41.21 -28.55 -41.27
N LEU A 1108 -40.08 -28.13 -40.70
CA LEU A 1108 -39.61 -28.51 -39.38
C LEU A 1108 -39.89 -27.37 -38.39
N SER A 1109 -40.07 -27.72 -37.12
CA SER A 1109 -40.27 -26.76 -36.04
C SER A 1109 -39.52 -27.17 -34.78
N ALA A 1110 -38.93 -26.20 -34.09
CA ALA A 1110 -38.35 -26.36 -32.76
C ALA A 1110 -38.97 -25.33 -31.81
N VAL A 1111 -39.05 -25.67 -30.53
CA VAL A 1111 -39.53 -24.77 -29.48
C VAL A 1111 -38.48 -24.70 -28.38
N THR A 1112 -38.43 -23.57 -27.72
CA THR A 1112 -37.60 -23.34 -26.53
C THR A 1112 -38.48 -23.20 -25.32
N ASP A 1113 -37.93 -23.40 -24.12
CA ASP A 1113 -38.69 -23.27 -22.87
C ASP A 1113 -39.08 -21.82 -22.56
N SER A 1114 -40.08 -21.66 -21.70
CA SER A 1114 -40.48 -20.38 -21.12
C SER A 1114 -39.40 -19.84 -20.20
N ILE A 1115 -39.20 -18.51 -20.21
CA ILE A 1115 -38.41 -17.81 -19.19
C ILE A 1115 -39.37 -17.38 -18.09
N TYR A 1116 -38.98 -17.55 -16.83
CA TYR A 1116 -39.74 -17.10 -15.67
C TYR A 1116 -39.03 -15.96 -14.94
N VAL A 1117 -39.83 -15.08 -14.33
CA VAL A 1117 -39.35 -14.01 -13.45
C VAL A 1117 -39.89 -14.21 -12.04
N THR A 1118 -38.98 -14.27 -11.07
CA THR A 1118 -39.28 -14.29 -9.65
C THR A 1118 -39.41 -12.87 -9.12
N VAL A 1119 -40.63 -12.45 -8.82
CA VAL A 1119 -40.94 -11.17 -8.19
C VAL A 1119 -40.82 -11.31 -6.68
N LEU A 1120 -39.86 -10.60 -6.10
CA LEU A 1120 -39.55 -10.55 -4.69
C LEU A 1120 -40.36 -9.45 -3.97
N PRO A 1121 -40.56 -9.55 -2.65
CA PRO A 1121 -41.12 -8.44 -1.87
C PRO A 1121 -40.26 -7.17 -1.98
N LEU A 1122 -40.90 -6.00 -1.92
CA LEU A 1122 -40.27 -4.71 -1.64
C LEU A 1122 -39.80 -4.76 -0.18
N GLU A 1123 -38.63 -5.35 0.07
CA GLU A 1123 -38.00 -5.20 1.38
C GLU A 1123 -37.66 -3.73 1.62
N ASP A 1124 -37.90 -3.27 2.84
CA ASP A 1124 -37.42 -2.00 3.37
C ASP A 1124 -37.14 -2.21 4.87
N PRO A 1125 -36.00 -1.75 5.41
CA PRO A 1125 -34.62 -2.19 5.21
C PRO A 1125 -34.14 -3.26 6.23
#